data_AF-A0A0F5W254-F1
#
_entry.id   AF-A0A0F5W254-F1
#
_cell.length_a   1.000
_cell.length_b   1.000
_cell.length_c   1.000
_cell.angle_alpha   90.00
_cell.angle_beta   90.00
_cell.angle_gamma   90.00
#
_symmetry.space_group_name_H-M   'P 1'
#
loop_
_entity.id
_entity.type
_entity.pdbx_description
1 polymer ?
#
loop_
_entity_poly.entity_id
_entity_poly.type
_entity_poly.pdbx_seq_one_letter_code
_entity_poly.pdbx_strand_id
1 'polypeptide(L)'
;MVTAVLVSHDGARWLPDALAGLLGQERPVQFAMAADTGSADDSAQLVTEALGPDHVLHLARRTGFGQAVEEANRSAPLLTPEELPYLKRPSGWDPVTRTWRDDAYDLPELPHGEPVQWLWLLHDDCAPEPDALAQLLRVVENELELGRDDVAVVGPKLRGWYDKRQLLEVGVTIAHSGRRWTGLDRREQDQGQHDHVRPVLSVSTAGMLVRRDVFDQLGGFDRRLPLMRDDVDLCWRATAAGHRVLVAPEAVVRHAEAASRERRAVDCVGRTAASPHKVDKAGAAYTLLVNSRTAVLPWVLLRLVVGTVLRTVANLVGKVPGQALDEIRGLLGTLLRPERIIAGRRRRGTPVVDKGEMRPLFPPPGATVRATFEQVAGDLFGSSDPEATSGAGRHGGAVESGPGGDDADFLEIEQFARVKRIARKPGPVLFLVLLLVSLAACRELLGGGALAGGALLPAPADSGELWSRYLDAWHAVGAGGTTSAPPYLAFVAMLASLLFGSTGLAITVLLVCSVPLAGVTAYFASRPLVESRLLRAWAAVVYAFLPAATGALAGGRLGTAVLAILLPLIARAGIAASGLANTSDARGSWRATWAYALLLTVTTAFTPIIWPLALLLGLGVLAVRRADITAYGLRFLAQLGTPLLILAPWSLTLLPFGFFDQAGLAYGSSAASALDLLGASPGGPGTVSGLMLIGVVLAALAALLRSERQFGIWTAWVVALVGLVFAVLSNGSTWAGPATLVYGLALLAAAVLGADGARARVAEQSFGWRQPVAALIAFAAAAGPLLVAAGWMLRGADGPLERSDPVQVPAFVAEDSNNRDRARTLVLDSDSTAHVGYMLVRGSGARLGDAELTAADGENSRLDKVVANLVAGSGADQSDQLGKFAVRYVLVHKGAPREVARVLDATPGLTRLSEQNGSALWRVDQDVARATIVSGSGAPTLVAAGPVEIHTTIPAGADGRTLRLADTAAEGWTATLDGRPLTARTVDGWAQGFELPASGGRLDVVYDDPITHTAWLWAQGSLAVVLVVLALPGRRRDIDDDLPEEERAIPAQATEGEGRRARRLRAQAEAEETAPDDESLSPPSEETPVPVPQQQAYGEWDQANYAGAEYNAYGGDQYQAAQQYPAGYDQQNYADPYQGGQYDPYAYGGQAQQPSYDQYGQPYDQGYDATYDPAQPQQHGGEHPDGSQQ
;
A
#
# COMPACT_ATOMS: atom_id res chain seq x y z
N MET A 1 -31.23 -23.96 -35.93
CA MET A 1 -32.35 -23.12 -35.46
C MET A 1 -32.01 -22.51 -34.12
N VAL A 2 -32.66 -21.42 -33.72
CA VAL A 2 -32.47 -20.75 -32.43
C VAL A 2 -33.80 -20.60 -31.69
N THR A 3 -33.82 -21.07 -30.44
CA THR A 3 -34.86 -20.81 -29.44
C THR A 3 -34.32 -19.82 -28.41
N ALA A 4 -34.91 -18.64 -28.28
CA ALA A 4 -34.58 -17.72 -27.20
C ALA A 4 -35.24 -18.15 -25.88
N VAL A 5 -34.49 -18.05 -24.78
CA VAL A 5 -34.95 -18.31 -23.41
C VAL A 5 -34.62 -17.10 -22.53
N LEU A 6 -35.64 -16.30 -22.22
CA LEU A 6 -35.52 -15.09 -21.40
C LEU A 6 -35.97 -15.38 -19.95
N VAL A 7 -35.11 -15.17 -18.96
CA VAL A 7 -35.49 -15.34 -17.54
C VAL A 7 -35.63 -13.97 -16.87
N SER A 8 -36.74 -13.76 -16.15
CA SER A 8 -37.01 -12.49 -15.45
C SER A 8 -37.28 -12.67 -13.95
N HIS A 9 -36.90 -11.66 -13.16
CA HIS A 9 -37.06 -11.59 -11.71
C HIS A 9 -36.92 -10.14 -11.20
N ASP A 10 -38.02 -9.41 -10.99
CA ASP A 10 -37.97 -7.98 -10.59
C ASP A 10 -37.07 -7.14 -11.53
N GLY A 11 -37.47 -7.03 -12.80
CA GLY A 11 -36.69 -6.47 -13.90
C GLY A 11 -37.36 -5.39 -14.74
N ALA A 12 -38.52 -4.86 -14.35
CA ALA A 12 -39.32 -3.94 -15.17
C ALA A 12 -38.55 -2.67 -15.61
N ARG A 13 -37.47 -2.32 -14.89
CA ARG A 13 -36.54 -1.22 -15.22
C ARG A 13 -35.68 -1.47 -16.47
N TRP A 14 -35.30 -2.72 -16.75
CA TRP A 14 -34.36 -3.09 -17.81
C TRP A 14 -35.01 -3.92 -18.92
N LEU A 15 -36.05 -4.67 -18.55
CA LEU A 15 -36.78 -5.59 -19.41
C LEU A 15 -37.32 -4.96 -20.71
N PRO A 16 -37.80 -3.69 -20.77
CA PRO A 16 -38.22 -3.08 -22.04
C PRO A 16 -37.09 -3.00 -23.08
N ASP A 17 -35.87 -2.63 -22.66
CA ASP A 17 -34.67 -2.60 -23.52
C ASP A 17 -34.25 -4.03 -23.92
N ALA A 18 -34.38 -5.01 -23.01
CA ALA A 18 -34.08 -6.41 -23.26
C ALA A 18 -35.04 -7.03 -24.30
N LEU A 19 -36.35 -6.79 -24.15
CA LEU A 19 -37.38 -7.23 -25.09
C LEU A 19 -37.26 -6.54 -26.45
N ALA A 20 -36.96 -5.23 -26.47
CA ALA A 20 -36.71 -4.50 -27.71
C ALA A 20 -35.48 -5.06 -28.46
N GLY A 21 -34.39 -5.38 -27.74
CA GLY A 21 -33.21 -6.03 -28.33
C GLY A 21 -33.50 -7.43 -28.88
N LEU A 22 -34.27 -8.25 -28.15
CA LEU A 22 -34.67 -9.61 -28.58
C LEU A 22 -35.58 -9.59 -29.81
N LEU A 23 -36.61 -8.73 -29.82
CA LEU A 23 -37.57 -8.63 -30.92
C LEU A 23 -37.01 -7.87 -32.14
N GLY A 24 -36.03 -6.99 -31.93
CA GLY A 24 -35.36 -6.18 -32.95
C GLY A 24 -34.16 -6.84 -33.62
N GLN A 25 -33.92 -8.14 -33.46
CA GLN A 25 -32.79 -8.83 -34.09
C GLN A 25 -32.93 -8.89 -35.62
N GLU A 26 -31.90 -8.47 -36.36
CA GLU A 26 -31.80 -8.61 -37.82
C GLU A 26 -31.92 -10.07 -38.27
N ARG A 27 -31.40 -10.99 -37.43
CA ARG A 27 -31.59 -12.43 -37.55
C ARG A 27 -32.67 -12.86 -36.55
N PRO A 28 -33.95 -12.98 -36.96
CA PRO A 28 -35.02 -13.33 -36.03
C PRO A 28 -34.83 -14.75 -35.47
N VAL A 29 -35.17 -14.93 -34.19
CA VAL A 29 -35.25 -16.23 -33.53
C VAL A 29 -36.41 -17.05 -34.10
N GLN A 30 -36.32 -18.38 -34.10
CA GLN A 30 -37.40 -19.24 -34.63
C GLN A 30 -38.46 -19.56 -33.57
N PHE A 31 -38.10 -19.48 -32.29
CA PHE A 31 -39.01 -19.52 -31.16
C PHE A 31 -38.47 -18.63 -30.04
N ALA A 32 -39.37 -18.08 -29.22
CA ALA A 32 -39.02 -17.41 -27.97
C ALA A 32 -39.89 -17.97 -26.86
N MET A 33 -39.30 -18.16 -25.68
CA MET A 33 -40.01 -18.51 -24.45
C MET A 33 -39.39 -17.73 -23.30
N ALA A 34 -40.21 -17.33 -22.34
CA ALA A 34 -39.75 -16.68 -21.14
C ALA A 34 -40.17 -17.42 -19.87
N ALA A 35 -39.40 -17.21 -18.81
CA ALA A 35 -39.69 -17.72 -17.48
C ALA A 35 -39.63 -16.56 -16.48
N ASP A 36 -40.79 -16.06 -16.07
CA ASP A 36 -40.92 -15.17 -14.92
C ASP A 36 -40.74 -16.01 -13.66
N THR A 37 -39.76 -15.65 -12.83
CA THR A 37 -39.49 -16.34 -11.57
C THR A 37 -40.12 -15.61 -10.40
N GLY A 38 -41.43 -15.37 -10.49
CA GLY A 38 -42.24 -14.82 -9.41
C GLY A 38 -41.89 -13.38 -9.07
N SER A 39 -41.81 -12.53 -10.09
CA SER A 39 -41.58 -11.09 -9.94
C SER A 39 -42.69 -10.43 -9.11
N ALA A 40 -42.33 -9.37 -8.40
CA ALA A 40 -43.22 -8.54 -7.59
C ALA A 40 -43.43 -7.13 -8.18
N ASP A 41 -42.79 -6.85 -9.32
CA ASP A 41 -43.01 -5.67 -10.16
C ASP A 41 -43.73 -6.06 -11.47
N ASP A 42 -43.86 -5.11 -12.39
CA ASP A 42 -44.60 -5.27 -13.64
C ASP A 42 -43.93 -6.21 -14.67
N SER A 43 -42.79 -6.85 -14.34
CA SER A 43 -42.05 -7.72 -15.27
C SER A 43 -42.93 -8.84 -15.84
N ALA A 44 -43.71 -9.49 -14.99
CA ALA A 44 -44.60 -10.58 -15.39
C ALA A 44 -45.65 -10.12 -16.42
N GLN A 45 -46.11 -8.87 -16.33
CA GLN A 45 -47.00 -8.26 -17.32
C GLN A 45 -46.24 -7.92 -18.62
N LEU A 46 -45.11 -7.21 -18.52
CA LEU A 46 -44.31 -6.77 -19.66
C LEU A 46 -43.84 -7.93 -20.56
N VAL A 47 -43.41 -9.05 -19.98
CA VAL A 47 -43.05 -10.26 -20.76
C VAL A 47 -44.29 -10.85 -21.45
N THR A 48 -45.43 -10.92 -20.75
CA THR A 48 -46.68 -11.49 -21.26
C THR A 48 -47.28 -10.66 -22.39
N GLU A 49 -47.20 -9.33 -22.31
CA GLU A 49 -47.63 -8.43 -23.38
C GLU A 49 -46.74 -8.50 -24.62
N ALA A 50 -45.43 -8.73 -24.45
CA ALA A 50 -44.46 -8.77 -25.56
C ALA A 50 -44.36 -10.14 -26.28
N LEU A 51 -44.54 -11.26 -25.57
CA LEU A 51 -44.39 -12.61 -26.12
C LEU A 51 -45.72 -13.40 -26.23
N GLY A 52 -46.78 -12.94 -25.58
CA GLY A 52 -48.05 -13.66 -25.46
C GLY A 52 -48.04 -14.72 -24.35
N PRO A 53 -49.20 -15.01 -23.73
CA PRO A 53 -49.28 -15.85 -22.52
C PRO A 53 -48.81 -17.30 -22.72
N ASP A 54 -49.02 -17.88 -23.90
CA ASP A 54 -48.59 -19.25 -24.22
C ASP A 54 -47.05 -19.41 -24.29
N HIS A 55 -46.32 -18.29 -24.33
CA HIS A 55 -44.85 -18.24 -24.36
C HIS A 55 -44.22 -17.88 -23.00
N VAL A 56 -45.01 -17.72 -21.92
CA VAL A 56 -44.52 -17.28 -20.60
C VAL A 56 -44.82 -18.31 -19.51
N LEU A 57 -43.76 -18.80 -18.85
CA LEU A 57 -43.86 -19.67 -17.68
C LEU A 57 -43.77 -18.83 -16.40
N HIS A 58 -44.82 -18.82 -15.59
CA HIS A 58 -44.78 -18.25 -14.24
C HIS A 58 -44.32 -19.31 -13.23
N LEU A 59 -43.12 -19.11 -12.68
CA LEU A 59 -42.45 -20.02 -11.76
C LEU A 59 -42.36 -19.41 -10.36
N ALA A 60 -42.16 -20.24 -9.33
CA ALA A 60 -42.07 -19.76 -7.96
C ALA A 60 -40.87 -18.82 -7.73
N ARG A 61 -41.02 -17.82 -6.84
CA ARG A 61 -40.00 -16.79 -6.54
C ARG A 61 -38.62 -17.30 -6.04
N ARG A 62 -38.50 -18.59 -5.73
CA ARG A 62 -37.24 -19.24 -5.32
C ARG A 62 -36.58 -20.08 -6.42
N THR A 63 -37.15 -20.12 -7.62
CA THR A 63 -36.54 -20.78 -8.79
C THR A 63 -35.24 -20.07 -9.13
N GLY A 64 -34.13 -20.81 -9.23
CA GLY A 64 -32.85 -20.26 -9.69
C GLY A 64 -32.81 -20.13 -11.22
N PHE A 65 -31.96 -19.25 -11.74
CA PHE A 65 -31.84 -18.98 -13.18
C PHE A 65 -31.72 -20.27 -14.00
N GLY A 66 -30.74 -21.13 -13.65
CA GLY A 66 -30.53 -22.39 -14.36
C GLY A 66 -31.67 -23.41 -14.25
N GLN A 67 -32.57 -23.29 -13.26
CA GLN A 67 -33.80 -24.08 -13.20
C GLN A 67 -34.89 -23.48 -14.09
N ALA A 68 -35.02 -22.15 -14.14
CA ALA A 68 -35.96 -21.46 -15.03
C ALA A 68 -35.65 -21.78 -16.51
N VAL A 69 -34.37 -21.79 -16.90
CA VAL A 69 -33.92 -22.25 -18.22
C VAL A 69 -34.24 -23.74 -18.44
N GLU A 70 -34.12 -24.59 -17.42
CA GLU A 70 -34.43 -26.03 -17.56
C GLU A 70 -35.92 -26.28 -17.83
N GLU A 71 -36.81 -25.57 -17.13
CA GLU A 71 -38.27 -25.66 -17.34
C GLU A 71 -38.70 -25.04 -18.68
N ALA A 72 -38.09 -23.92 -19.09
CA ALA A 72 -38.32 -23.31 -20.41
C ALA A 72 -37.82 -24.21 -21.57
N ASN A 73 -36.60 -24.76 -21.48
CA ASN A 73 -36.08 -25.70 -22.48
C ASN A 73 -36.96 -26.96 -22.61
N ARG A 74 -37.56 -27.44 -21.50
CA ARG A 74 -38.48 -28.59 -21.52
C ARG A 74 -39.86 -28.27 -22.11
N SER A 75 -40.25 -26.99 -22.11
CA SER A 75 -41.57 -26.53 -22.55
C SER A 75 -41.54 -25.95 -23.98
N ALA A 76 -40.39 -25.47 -24.45
CA ALA A 76 -40.20 -25.01 -25.81
C ALA A 76 -40.16 -26.20 -26.81
N PRO A 77 -40.85 -26.12 -27.97
CA PRO A 77 -40.92 -27.22 -28.94
C PRO A 77 -39.55 -27.59 -29.53
N LEU A 78 -39.42 -28.82 -29.99
CA LEU A 78 -38.33 -29.27 -30.85
C LEU A 78 -38.72 -28.98 -32.30
N LEU A 79 -38.44 -27.76 -32.76
CA LEU A 79 -38.76 -27.31 -34.11
C LEU A 79 -38.13 -28.23 -35.18
N THR A 80 -38.96 -28.86 -35.99
CA THR A 80 -38.57 -29.73 -37.10
C THR A 80 -38.44 -28.95 -38.41
N PRO A 81 -37.71 -29.46 -39.43
CA PRO A 81 -37.73 -28.89 -40.78
C PRO A 81 -39.14 -28.73 -41.36
N GLU A 82 -40.05 -29.64 -40.99
CA GLU A 82 -41.46 -29.65 -41.41
C GLU A 82 -42.31 -28.56 -40.73
N GLU A 83 -41.79 -27.83 -39.76
CA GLU A 83 -42.48 -26.70 -39.11
C GLU A 83 -41.98 -25.34 -39.61
N LEU A 84 -40.83 -25.27 -40.29
CA LEU A 84 -40.27 -24.04 -40.84
C LEU A 84 -40.80 -23.74 -42.26
N PRO A 85 -41.54 -22.64 -42.49
CA PRO A 85 -42.09 -22.32 -43.82
C PRO A 85 -41.02 -22.10 -44.90
N TYR A 86 -39.81 -21.69 -44.52
CA TYR A 86 -38.71 -21.40 -45.44
C TYR A 86 -37.78 -22.60 -45.73
N LEU A 87 -37.94 -23.72 -45.03
CA LEU A 87 -37.30 -25.01 -45.40
C LEU A 87 -38.27 -25.94 -46.15
N LYS A 88 -39.53 -25.54 -46.33
CA LYS A 88 -40.45 -26.24 -47.21
C LYS A 88 -40.15 -25.86 -48.65
N ARG A 89 -39.79 -26.86 -49.47
CA ARG A 89 -39.90 -26.74 -50.93
C ARG A 89 -41.35 -26.36 -51.24
N PRO A 90 -41.62 -25.31 -52.04
CA PRO A 90 -42.98 -24.93 -52.38
C PRO A 90 -43.75 -26.12 -52.96
N SER A 91 -45.03 -26.26 -52.61
CA SER A 91 -45.90 -27.25 -53.24
C SER A 91 -45.93 -26.97 -54.74
N GLY A 92 -45.47 -27.93 -55.54
CA GLY A 92 -45.55 -27.86 -57.00
C GLY A 92 -46.99 -27.76 -57.51
N TRP A 93 -47.98 -28.14 -56.68
CA TRP A 93 -49.37 -27.76 -56.89
C TRP A 93 -49.72 -26.46 -56.14
N ASP A 94 -50.12 -25.42 -56.88
CA ASP A 94 -50.68 -24.20 -56.30
C ASP A 94 -52.21 -24.36 -56.09
N PRO A 95 -52.71 -24.39 -54.83
CA PRO A 95 -54.11 -24.62 -54.55
C PRO A 95 -55.02 -23.42 -54.88
N VAL A 96 -54.46 -22.22 -55.04
CA VAL A 96 -55.20 -20.98 -55.32
C VAL A 96 -55.43 -20.83 -56.83
N THR A 97 -54.37 -21.00 -57.62
CA THR A 97 -54.44 -20.90 -59.10
C THR A 97 -54.84 -22.22 -59.77
N ARG A 98 -54.71 -23.36 -59.07
CA ARG A 98 -54.94 -24.73 -59.57
C ARG A 98 -54.06 -25.11 -60.76
N THR A 99 -52.84 -24.59 -60.79
CA THR A 99 -51.81 -24.96 -61.77
C THR A 99 -50.64 -25.67 -61.11
N TRP A 100 -49.98 -26.53 -61.89
CA TRP A 100 -48.65 -27.04 -61.54
C TRP A 100 -47.59 -25.95 -61.78
N ARG A 101 -46.56 -25.92 -60.92
CA ARG A 101 -45.37 -25.07 -60.99
C ARG A 101 -44.15 -25.96 -61.12
N ASP A 102 -43.73 -26.22 -62.36
CA ASP A 102 -42.63 -27.14 -62.64
C ASP A 102 -41.28 -26.58 -62.14
N ASP A 103 -41.16 -25.25 -62.09
CA ASP A 103 -40.05 -24.48 -61.51
C ASP A 103 -39.78 -24.78 -60.01
N ALA A 104 -40.69 -25.46 -59.30
CA ALA A 104 -40.42 -25.99 -57.96
C ALA A 104 -39.43 -27.19 -57.96
N TYR A 105 -39.30 -27.90 -59.08
CA TYR A 105 -38.32 -29.00 -59.26
C TYR A 105 -36.91 -28.51 -59.57
N ASP A 106 -36.76 -27.35 -60.23
CA ASP A 106 -35.46 -26.77 -60.57
C ASP A 106 -34.75 -26.09 -59.38
N LEU A 107 -35.45 -25.91 -58.25
CA LEU A 107 -34.84 -25.49 -56.99
C LEU A 107 -33.79 -26.53 -56.53
N PRO A 108 -32.57 -26.12 -56.15
CA PRO A 108 -31.54 -27.03 -55.66
C PRO A 108 -31.99 -27.78 -54.39
N GLU A 109 -31.44 -28.97 -54.18
CA GLU A 109 -31.72 -29.76 -52.98
C GLU A 109 -31.27 -29.01 -51.72
N LEU A 110 -32.19 -28.85 -50.76
CA LEU A 110 -31.88 -28.29 -49.46
C LEU A 110 -30.93 -29.23 -48.71
N PRO A 111 -29.96 -28.71 -47.93
CA PRO A 111 -28.94 -29.53 -47.28
C PRO A 111 -29.58 -30.59 -46.37
N HIS A 112 -29.38 -31.87 -46.72
CA HIS A 112 -29.96 -32.99 -46.01
C HIS A 112 -29.30 -33.22 -44.65
N GLY A 113 -29.98 -32.82 -43.57
CA GLY A 113 -29.58 -33.12 -42.20
C GLY A 113 -30.63 -32.63 -41.18
N GLU A 114 -30.59 -33.17 -39.97
CA GLU A 114 -31.36 -32.57 -38.86
C GLU A 114 -30.72 -31.23 -38.47
N PRO A 115 -31.50 -30.14 -38.38
CA PRO A 115 -30.95 -28.81 -38.18
C PRO A 115 -30.52 -28.61 -36.72
N VAL A 116 -29.24 -28.30 -36.50
CA VAL A 116 -28.65 -28.08 -35.17
C VAL A 116 -29.49 -27.06 -34.38
N GLN A 117 -29.95 -27.47 -33.21
CA GLN A 117 -30.79 -26.68 -32.31
C GLN A 117 -29.91 -25.92 -31.31
N TRP A 118 -30.12 -24.61 -31.20
CA TRP A 118 -29.43 -23.74 -30.26
C TRP A 118 -30.43 -23.07 -29.32
N LEU A 119 -30.07 -22.95 -28.04
CA LEU A 119 -30.73 -22.12 -27.05
C LEU A 119 -29.95 -20.80 -26.95
N TRP A 120 -30.64 -19.67 -27.06
CA TRP A 120 -30.06 -18.35 -26.80
C TRP A 120 -30.59 -17.82 -25.46
N LEU A 121 -29.74 -17.83 -24.45
CA LEU A 121 -30.11 -17.48 -23.08
C LEU A 121 -29.99 -15.98 -22.86
N LEU A 122 -31.04 -15.36 -22.32
CA LEU A 122 -31.09 -13.93 -22.01
C LEU A 122 -31.53 -13.70 -20.56
N HIS A 123 -30.95 -12.67 -19.95
CA HIS A 123 -31.41 -12.10 -18.68
C HIS A 123 -32.31 -10.90 -18.97
N ASP A 124 -33.26 -10.61 -18.08
CA ASP A 124 -34.08 -9.41 -18.14
C ASP A 124 -33.32 -8.09 -17.94
N ASP A 125 -32.06 -8.15 -17.48
CA ASP A 125 -31.13 -7.02 -17.38
C ASP A 125 -29.99 -7.07 -18.41
N CYS A 126 -30.20 -7.73 -19.54
CA CYS A 126 -29.31 -7.67 -20.70
C CYS A 126 -30.07 -7.33 -22.01
N ALA A 127 -29.52 -6.39 -22.79
CA ALA A 127 -30.10 -5.88 -24.03
C ALA A 127 -29.14 -6.14 -25.20
N PRO A 128 -29.44 -7.10 -26.09
CA PRO A 128 -28.61 -7.35 -27.27
C PRO A 128 -28.78 -6.26 -28.32
N GLU A 129 -27.68 -5.90 -28.99
CA GLU A 129 -27.74 -5.03 -30.17
C GLU A 129 -28.29 -5.80 -31.40
N PRO A 130 -28.84 -5.14 -32.44
CA PRO A 130 -29.67 -5.79 -33.47
C PRO A 130 -29.00 -6.93 -34.26
N ASP A 131 -27.68 -6.90 -34.46
CA ASP A 131 -26.94 -7.92 -35.20
C ASP A 131 -26.37 -9.05 -34.30
N ALA A 132 -26.52 -8.95 -32.97
CA ALA A 132 -25.81 -9.80 -32.02
C ALA A 132 -26.02 -11.30 -32.26
N LEU A 133 -27.26 -11.75 -32.55
CA LEU A 133 -27.52 -13.15 -32.87
C LEU A 133 -26.96 -13.57 -34.24
N ALA A 134 -26.89 -12.65 -35.21
CA ALA A 134 -26.27 -12.91 -36.49
C ALA A 134 -24.75 -13.13 -36.32
N GLN A 135 -24.07 -12.29 -35.53
CA GLN A 135 -22.64 -12.43 -35.26
C GLN A 135 -22.32 -13.68 -34.42
N LEU A 136 -23.18 -14.04 -33.45
CA LEU A 136 -23.06 -15.29 -32.68
C LEU A 136 -23.13 -16.53 -33.60
N LEU A 137 -24.12 -16.57 -34.51
CA LEU A 137 -24.26 -17.66 -35.48
C LEU A 137 -23.12 -17.67 -36.51
N ARG A 138 -22.68 -16.51 -36.98
CA ARG A 138 -21.55 -16.40 -37.92
C ARG A 138 -20.26 -17.02 -37.39
N VAL A 139 -19.99 -16.91 -36.09
CA VAL A 139 -18.82 -17.57 -35.47
C VAL A 139 -18.97 -19.09 -35.43
N VAL A 140 -20.20 -19.60 -35.25
CA VAL A 140 -20.49 -21.06 -35.37
C VAL A 140 -20.32 -21.52 -36.83
N GLU A 141 -20.91 -20.78 -37.78
CA GLU A 141 -20.90 -21.09 -39.21
C GLU A 141 -19.45 -21.10 -39.76
N ASN A 142 -18.64 -20.09 -39.45
CA ASN A 142 -17.22 -20.04 -39.82
C ASN A 142 -16.42 -21.26 -39.29
N GLU A 143 -16.66 -21.70 -38.05
CA GLU A 143 -15.94 -22.84 -37.46
C GLU A 143 -16.42 -24.19 -38.05
N LEU A 144 -17.70 -24.30 -38.41
CA LEU A 144 -18.24 -25.44 -39.16
C LEU A 144 -17.67 -25.52 -40.59
N GLU A 145 -17.52 -24.39 -41.29
CA GLU A 145 -16.83 -24.32 -42.59
C GLU A 145 -15.36 -24.73 -42.50
N LEU A 146 -14.69 -24.44 -41.37
CA LEU A 146 -13.35 -24.93 -41.04
C LEU A 146 -13.32 -26.42 -40.61
N GLY A 147 -14.44 -27.13 -40.69
CA GLY A 147 -14.55 -28.56 -40.40
C GLY A 147 -14.58 -28.90 -38.91
N ARG A 148 -15.07 -27.99 -38.05
CA ARG A 148 -15.04 -28.15 -36.58
C ARG A 148 -16.45 -28.09 -35.98
N ASP A 149 -17.02 -29.25 -35.69
CA ASP A 149 -18.33 -29.45 -35.08
C ASP A 149 -18.31 -29.52 -33.54
N ASP A 150 -17.15 -29.29 -32.92
CA ASP A 150 -16.94 -29.35 -31.48
C ASP A 150 -17.39 -28.08 -30.73
N VAL A 151 -17.76 -27.01 -31.44
CA VAL A 151 -18.31 -25.78 -30.83
C VAL A 151 -19.67 -26.08 -30.22
N ALA A 152 -19.80 -25.86 -28.91
CA ALA A 152 -21.05 -26.07 -28.17
C ALA A 152 -21.58 -24.81 -27.47
N VAL A 153 -20.72 -23.82 -27.21
CA VAL A 153 -21.10 -22.55 -26.58
C VAL A 153 -20.39 -21.40 -27.28
N VAL A 154 -21.13 -20.37 -27.64
CA VAL A 154 -20.60 -19.07 -28.08
C VAL A 154 -21.27 -17.97 -27.26
N GLY A 155 -20.52 -16.94 -26.86
CA GLY A 155 -21.09 -15.80 -26.13
C GLY A 155 -20.56 -14.45 -26.59
N PRO A 156 -21.32 -13.37 -26.32
CA PRO A 156 -21.05 -12.02 -26.80
C PRO A 156 -19.94 -11.30 -26.02
N LYS A 157 -19.51 -10.16 -26.57
CA LYS A 157 -18.88 -9.06 -25.83
C LYS A 157 -19.94 -8.36 -24.98
N LEU A 158 -19.71 -8.28 -23.66
CA LEU A 158 -20.57 -7.54 -22.74
C LEU A 158 -20.05 -6.12 -22.52
N ARG A 159 -20.93 -5.12 -22.72
CA ARG A 159 -20.66 -3.71 -22.42
C ARG A 159 -21.57 -3.18 -21.31
N GLY A 160 -21.15 -2.06 -20.69
CA GLY A 160 -21.89 -1.39 -19.62
C GLY A 160 -23.29 -0.92 -20.06
N TRP A 161 -24.22 -0.87 -19.11
CA TRP A 161 -25.59 -0.41 -19.38
C TRP A 161 -25.68 1.11 -19.57
N TYR A 162 -24.98 1.88 -18.74
CA TYR A 162 -24.95 3.34 -18.79
C TYR A 162 -23.75 3.84 -19.61
N ASP A 163 -22.52 3.50 -19.22
CA ASP A 163 -21.37 3.62 -20.11
C ASP A 163 -21.39 2.51 -21.18
N LYS A 164 -21.93 2.83 -22.35
CA LYS A 164 -22.00 1.93 -23.52
C LYS A 164 -20.64 1.60 -24.16
N ARG A 165 -19.54 2.22 -23.72
CA ARG A 165 -18.17 1.91 -24.18
C ARG A 165 -17.36 1.12 -23.16
N GLN A 166 -17.71 1.15 -21.88
CA GLN A 166 -17.08 0.28 -20.88
C GLN A 166 -17.25 -1.20 -21.26
N LEU A 167 -16.15 -1.94 -21.31
CA LEU A 167 -16.17 -3.40 -21.37
C LEU A 167 -16.47 -3.98 -19.98
N LEU A 168 -17.42 -4.89 -19.90
CA LEU A 168 -17.68 -5.70 -18.72
C LEU A 168 -16.97 -7.06 -18.83
N GLU A 169 -17.23 -7.80 -19.91
CA GLU A 169 -16.66 -9.14 -20.13
C GLU A 169 -16.40 -9.42 -21.62
N VAL A 170 -15.29 -10.08 -21.95
CA VAL A 170 -15.00 -10.59 -23.33
C VAL A 170 -14.53 -12.05 -23.21
N GLY A 171 -15.45 -12.87 -22.71
CA GLY A 171 -15.15 -14.17 -22.10
C GLY A 171 -14.68 -14.06 -20.64
N VAL A 172 -14.78 -15.18 -19.92
CA VAL A 172 -14.60 -15.27 -18.47
C VAL A 172 -13.83 -16.54 -18.10
N THR A 173 -13.03 -16.46 -17.05
CA THR A 173 -12.41 -17.61 -16.40
C THR A 173 -12.43 -17.46 -14.88
N ILE A 174 -12.03 -18.50 -14.15
CA ILE A 174 -12.00 -18.54 -12.69
C ILE A 174 -10.55 -18.60 -12.19
N ALA A 175 -10.18 -17.64 -11.35
CA ALA A 175 -8.87 -17.63 -10.72
C ALA A 175 -8.72 -18.80 -9.74
N HIS A 176 -7.48 -19.22 -9.48
CA HIS A 176 -7.10 -20.21 -8.47
C HIS A 176 -7.54 -19.88 -7.02
N SER A 177 -8.10 -18.69 -6.79
CA SER A 177 -8.68 -18.20 -5.52
C SER A 177 -10.22 -18.10 -5.53
N GLY A 178 -10.89 -18.49 -6.62
CA GLY A 178 -12.33 -18.40 -6.84
C GLY A 178 -12.83 -17.08 -7.47
N ARG A 179 -11.99 -16.04 -7.58
CA ARG A 179 -12.38 -14.76 -8.20
C ARG A 179 -12.82 -14.97 -9.66
N ARG A 180 -13.95 -14.37 -10.07
CA ARG A 180 -14.33 -14.19 -11.49
C ARG A 180 -13.23 -13.35 -12.16
N TRP A 181 -12.76 -13.76 -13.33
CA TRP A 181 -11.64 -13.15 -14.02
C TRP A 181 -11.99 -12.98 -15.50
N THR A 182 -12.33 -11.75 -15.88
CA THR A 182 -12.58 -11.33 -17.27
C THR A 182 -11.27 -11.09 -18.03
N GLY A 183 -10.21 -10.72 -17.31
CA GLY A 183 -8.90 -10.37 -17.88
C GLY A 183 -8.76 -8.90 -18.28
N LEU A 184 -9.83 -8.11 -18.11
CA LEU A 184 -9.92 -6.68 -18.38
C LEU A 184 -9.41 -5.85 -17.19
N ASP A 185 -8.97 -4.62 -17.46
CA ASP A 185 -8.63 -3.60 -16.47
C ASP A 185 -9.90 -2.84 -15.96
N ARG A 186 -9.82 -2.16 -14.81
CA ARG A 186 -11.01 -1.49 -14.21
C ARG A 186 -11.46 -0.31 -15.09
N ARG A 187 -12.73 -0.34 -15.52
CA ARG A 187 -13.32 0.62 -16.49
C ARG A 187 -12.57 0.66 -17.83
N GLU A 188 -12.05 -0.49 -18.28
CA GLU A 188 -11.48 -0.61 -19.62
C GLU A 188 -12.52 -0.24 -20.69
N GLN A 189 -12.15 0.65 -21.60
CA GLN A 189 -13.00 1.19 -22.66
C GLN A 189 -12.80 0.37 -23.94
N ASP A 190 -13.88 0.07 -24.66
CA ASP A 190 -13.83 -0.63 -25.93
C ASP A 190 -13.29 0.27 -27.04
N GLN A 191 -12.12 -0.12 -27.56
CA GLN A 191 -11.38 0.50 -28.66
C GLN A 191 -11.01 -0.56 -29.72
N GLY A 192 -11.71 -1.71 -29.71
CA GLY A 192 -11.46 -2.85 -30.59
C GLY A 192 -10.35 -3.82 -30.12
N GLN A 193 -9.77 -3.61 -28.93
CA GLN A 193 -8.59 -4.33 -28.45
C GLN A 193 -8.85 -5.78 -28.01
N HIS A 194 -10.09 -6.28 -28.07
CA HIS A 194 -10.43 -7.68 -27.81
C HIS A 194 -11.22 -8.32 -28.96
N ASP A 195 -11.11 -7.80 -30.17
CA ASP A 195 -11.99 -8.14 -31.31
C ASP A 195 -11.53 -9.41 -32.06
N HIS A 196 -11.00 -10.37 -31.30
CA HIS A 196 -10.52 -11.65 -31.80
C HIS A 196 -11.36 -12.80 -31.22
N VAL A 197 -11.98 -13.57 -32.12
CA VAL A 197 -12.62 -14.85 -31.77
C VAL A 197 -11.56 -15.76 -31.16
N ARG A 198 -11.79 -16.20 -29.92
CA ARG A 198 -10.84 -17.02 -29.15
C ARG A 198 -11.56 -18.03 -28.25
N PRO A 199 -10.94 -19.20 -27.97
CA PRO A 199 -11.42 -20.10 -26.93
C PRO A 199 -11.26 -19.49 -25.54
N VAL A 200 -12.26 -19.67 -24.69
CA VAL A 200 -12.33 -19.16 -23.32
C VAL A 200 -12.87 -20.25 -22.38
N LEU A 201 -12.66 -20.14 -21.06
CA LEU A 201 -13.22 -21.13 -20.13
C LEU A 201 -14.75 -21.04 -20.02
N SER A 202 -15.29 -19.83 -20.13
CA SER A 202 -16.70 -19.52 -19.99
C SER A 202 -17.06 -18.25 -20.74
N VAL A 203 -18.33 -18.13 -21.08
CA VAL A 203 -19.00 -16.85 -21.36
C VAL A 203 -20.08 -16.62 -20.30
N SER A 204 -20.62 -15.40 -20.21
CA SER A 204 -21.78 -15.13 -19.34
C SER A 204 -23.04 -15.79 -19.87
N THR A 205 -24.00 -16.11 -18.99
CA THR A 205 -25.35 -16.53 -19.40
C THR A 205 -26.20 -15.39 -19.97
N ALA A 206 -25.78 -14.13 -19.80
CA ALA A 206 -26.38 -12.97 -20.48
C ALA A 206 -25.98 -12.97 -21.97
N GLY A 207 -26.85 -13.52 -22.83
CA GLY A 207 -26.63 -13.63 -24.28
C GLY A 207 -25.94 -14.93 -24.75
N MET A 208 -25.82 -15.95 -23.89
CA MET A 208 -25.15 -17.23 -24.23
C MET A 208 -25.91 -17.99 -25.33
N LEU A 209 -25.25 -18.29 -26.44
CA LEU A 209 -25.74 -19.25 -27.44
C LEU A 209 -25.15 -20.63 -27.13
N VAL A 210 -25.98 -21.60 -26.74
CA VAL A 210 -25.56 -22.97 -26.36
C VAL A 210 -26.32 -24.03 -27.17
N ARG A 211 -25.62 -25.05 -27.63
CA ARG A 211 -26.18 -26.14 -28.42
C ARG A 211 -27.10 -27.02 -27.55
N ARG A 212 -28.34 -27.24 -27.99
CA ARG A 212 -29.41 -27.87 -27.18
C ARG A 212 -29.08 -29.33 -26.84
N ASP A 213 -28.53 -30.06 -27.80
CA ASP A 213 -28.03 -31.44 -27.64
C ASP A 213 -26.96 -31.52 -26.54
N VAL A 214 -25.98 -30.62 -26.56
CA VAL A 214 -24.90 -30.58 -25.56
C VAL A 214 -25.41 -30.09 -24.20
N PHE A 215 -26.33 -29.13 -24.18
CA PHE A 215 -26.97 -28.67 -22.92
C PHE A 215 -27.68 -29.82 -22.21
N ASP A 216 -28.48 -30.61 -22.95
CA ASP A 216 -29.22 -31.75 -22.41
C ASP A 216 -28.28 -32.92 -22.05
N GLN A 217 -27.27 -33.21 -22.88
CA GLN A 217 -26.22 -34.21 -22.61
C GLN A 217 -25.43 -33.92 -21.33
N LEU A 218 -25.10 -32.64 -21.07
CA LEU A 218 -24.40 -32.20 -19.85
C LEU A 218 -25.32 -32.15 -18.63
N GLY A 219 -26.63 -32.32 -18.79
CA GLY A 219 -27.64 -32.24 -17.74
C GLY A 219 -27.94 -30.82 -17.27
N GLY A 220 -27.87 -29.84 -18.17
CA GLY A 220 -28.19 -28.42 -17.92
C GLY A 220 -27.30 -27.75 -16.86
N PHE A 221 -27.86 -26.81 -16.10
CA PHE A 221 -27.15 -26.14 -15.00
C PHE A 221 -27.15 -26.99 -13.71
N ASP A 222 -26.06 -26.97 -12.95
CA ASP A 222 -26.02 -27.65 -11.65
C ASP A 222 -26.94 -26.92 -10.66
N ARG A 223 -28.08 -27.52 -10.31
CA ARG A 223 -29.09 -26.93 -9.38
C ARG A 223 -28.58 -26.57 -7.97
N ARG A 224 -27.29 -26.77 -7.67
CA ARG A 224 -26.60 -26.22 -6.47
C ARG A 224 -26.01 -24.82 -6.68
N LEU A 225 -26.00 -24.32 -7.91
CA LEU A 225 -25.57 -22.99 -8.34
C LEU A 225 -26.81 -22.25 -8.92
N PRO A 226 -27.62 -21.56 -8.09
CA PRO A 226 -28.94 -21.06 -8.51
C PRO A 226 -28.94 -19.69 -9.19
N LEU A 227 -27.79 -19.01 -9.33
CA LEU A 227 -27.69 -17.67 -9.95
C LEU A 227 -26.25 -17.25 -10.35
N MET A 228 -25.22 -17.83 -9.75
CA MET A 228 -23.83 -17.40 -9.94
C MET A 228 -22.88 -18.59 -10.05
N ARG A 229 -21.96 -18.51 -11.02
CA ARG A 229 -20.93 -19.53 -11.36
C ARG A 229 -21.47 -20.83 -11.95
N ASP A 230 -22.78 -20.88 -12.19
CA ASP A 230 -23.50 -21.80 -13.07
C ASP A 230 -23.03 -21.66 -14.52
N ASP A 231 -22.75 -20.44 -14.97
CA ASP A 231 -22.08 -20.13 -16.24
C ASP A 231 -20.73 -20.86 -16.39
N VAL A 232 -19.82 -20.63 -15.44
CA VAL A 232 -18.48 -21.23 -15.41
C VAL A 232 -18.53 -22.75 -15.20
N ASP A 233 -19.48 -23.26 -14.42
CA ASP A 233 -19.62 -24.72 -14.24
C ASP A 233 -20.15 -25.43 -15.49
N LEU A 234 -21.10 -24.84 -16.22
CA LEU A 234 -21.59 -25.40 -17.48
C LEU A 234 -20.51 -25.37 -18.56
N CYS A 235 -19.83 -24.23 -18.74
CA CYS A 235 -18.80 -24.10 -19.77
C CYS A 235 -17.59 -24.99 -19.49
N TRP A 236 -17.12 -25.06 -18.23
CA TRP A 236 -16.05 -26.00 -17.84
C TRP A 236 -16.47 -27.46 -18.01
N ARG A 237 -17.76 -27.81 -17.79
CA ARG A 237 -18.29 -29.14 -18.14
C ARG A 237 -18.27 -29.41 -19.64
N ALA A 238 -18.63 -28.45 -20.48
CA ALA A 238 -18.56 -28.58 -21.93
C ALA A 238 -17.10 -28.82 -22.40
N THR A 239 -16.15 -28.02 -21.90
CA THR A 239 -14.72 -28.24 -22.17
C THR A 239 -14.22 -29.59 -21.65
N ALA A 240 -14.68 -30.04 -20.48
CA ALA A 240 -14.32 -31.36 -19.95
C ALA A 240 -14.92 -32.53 -20.75
N ALA A 241 -16.00 -32.31 -21.51
CA ALA A 241 -16.62 -33.30 -22.38
C ALA A 241 -16.01 -33.34 -23.81
N GLY A 242 -15.14 -32.39 -24.17
CA GLY A 242 -14.52 -32.31 -25.50
C GLY A 242 -14.98 -31.14 -26.37
N HIS A 243 -15.88 -30.27 -25.88
CA HIS A 243 -16.42 -29.16 -26.66
C HIS A 243 -15.68 -27.84 -26.45
N ARG A 244 -15.64 -26.99 -27.49
CA ARG A 244 -15.12 -25.62 -27.40
C ARG A 244 -16.19 -24.61 -26.99
N VAL A 245 -15.72 -23.63 -26.23
CA VAL A 245 -16.45 -22.46 -25.75
C VAL A 245 -15.74 -21.23 -26.32
N LEU A 246 -16.42 -20.46 -27.16
CA LEU A 246 -15.84 -19.32 -27.90
C LEU A 246 -16.48 -17.99 -27.47
N VAL A 247 -15.74 -16.90 -27.65
CA VAL A 247 -16.30 -15.54 -27.64
C VAL A 247 -16.48 -15.03 -29.08
N ALA A 248 -17.65 -14.45 -29.38
CA ALA A 248 -17.93 -13.68 -30.58
C ALA A 248 -17.88 -12.19 -30.21
N PRO A 249 -16.76 -11.48 -30.44
CA PRO A 249 -16.58 -10.14 -29.91
C PRO A 249 -17.37 -9.06 -30.68
N GLU A 250 -17.76 -9.34 -31.92
CA GLU A 250 -18.67 -8.51 -32.73
C GLU A 250 -20.12 -8.60 -32.24
N ALA A 251 -20.51 -9.71 -31.59
CA ALA A 251 -21.82 -9.80 -30.96
C ALA A 251 -21.82 -8.96 -29.67
N VAL A 252 -22.52 -7.83 -29.67
CA VAL A 252 -22.56 -6.91 -28.52
C VAL A 252 -23.86 -7.06 -27.73
N VAL A 253 -23.75 -7.16 -26.41
CA VAL A 253 -24.87 -7.10 -25.47
C VAL A 253 -24.55 -6.12 -24.34
N ARG A 254 -25.47 -5.19 -24.07
CA ARG A 254 -25.41 -4.31 -22.89
C ARG A 254 -25.95 -5.06 -21.67
N HIS A 255 -25.29 -4.97 -20.51
CA HIS A 255 -25.73 -5.67 -19.29
C HIS A 255 -25.62 -4.77 -18.05
N ALA A 256 -26.65 -4.78 -17.19
CA ALA A 256 -26.67 -3.96 -15.98
C ALA A 256 -26.03 -4.65 -14.75
N GLU A 257 -25.82 -5.97 -14.83
CA GLU A 257 -25.37 -6.84 -13.73
C GLU A 257 -26.17 -6.63 -12.43
N ALA A 258 -27.49 -6.55 -12.50
CA ALA A 258 -28.35 -6.06 -11.42
C ALA A 258 -28.14 -6.82 -10.09
N ALA A 259 -27.91 -8.13 -10.14
CA ALA A 259 -27.61 -8.95 -8.96
C ALA A 259 -26.13 -8.86 -8.51
N SER A 260 -25.17 -8.54 -9.38
CA SER A 260 -23.76 -8.41 -9.04
C SER A 260 -23.46 -7.05 -8.38
N ARG A 261 -24.08 -5.98 -8.91
CA ARG A 261 -24.05 -4.60 -8.40
C ARG A 261 -25.08 -4.32 -7.30
N GLU A 262 -25.61 -5.33 -6.60
CA GLU A 262 -26.60 -5.18 -5.50
C GLU A 262 -27.86 -4.34 -5.83
N ARG A 263 -28.13 -4.04 -7.11
CA ARG A 263 -29.31 -3.30 -7.62
C ARG A 263 -30.61 -4.12 -7.49
N ARG A 264 -30.47 -5.44 -7.38
CA ARG A 264 -31.52 -6.45 -7.21
C ARG A 264 -31.14 -7.41 -6.08
N ALA A 265 -32.12 -7.83 -5.26
CA ALA A 265 -31.93 -8.80 -4.19
C ALA A 265 -31.83 -10.24 -4.72
N VAL A 266 -31.14 -11.13 -3.98
CA VAL A 266 -30.99 -12.56 -4.37
C VAL A 266 -31.90 -13.44 -3.51
N ASP A 267 -33.13 -13.69 -3.98
CA ASP A 267 -34.17 -14.44 -3.26
C ASP A 267 -34.14 -15.96 -3.47
N CYS A 268 -33.49 -16.45 -4.54
CA CYS A 268 -33.37 -17.88 -4.84
C CYS A 268 -32.46 -18.68 -3.86
N VAL A 269 -31.82 -18.01 -2.89
CA VAL A 269 -30.83 -18.62 -1.97
C VAL A 269 -31.32 -18.66 -0.51
N GLY A 270 -32.35 -19.45 -0.26
CA GLY A 270 -32.77 -19.86 1.10
C GLY A 270 -34.14 -19.35 1.52
N ARG A 271 -34.24 -18.82 2.76
CA ARG A 271 -35.51 -18.28 3.32
C ARG A 271 -35.57 -16.75 3.32
N THR A 272 -34.45 -16.07 3.10
CA THR A 272 -34.25 -14.62 3.21
C THR A 272 -33.28 -14.18 2.11
N ALA A 273 -33.46 -12.98 1.56
CA ALA A 273 -32.55 -12.39 0.58
C ALA A 273 -31.07 -12.57 0.96
N ALA A 274 -30.25 -12.96 -0.01
CA ALA A 274 -28.83 -13.22 0.18
C ALA A 274 -27.95 -12.08 -0.34
N SER A 275 -26.91 -11.74 0.43
CA SER A 275 -25.78 -10.93 -0.02
C SER A 275 -25.12 -11.55 -1.26
N PRO A 276 -25.02 -10.85 -2.41
CA PRO A 276 -24.46 -11.42 -3.63
C PRO A 276 -23.03 -11.95 -3.45
N HIS A 277 -22.17 -11.24 -2.71
CA HIS A 277 -20.80 -11.69 -2.42
C HIS A 277 -20.73 -13.06 -1.73
N LYS A 278 -21.67 -13.37 -0.83
CA LYS A 278 -21.77 -14.68 -0.16
C LYS A 278 -22.16 -15.79 -1.14
N VAL A 279 -23.04 -15.47 -2.10
CA VAL A 279 -23.50 -16.40 -3.14
C VAL A 279 -22.39 -16.67 -4.15
N ASP A 280 -21.74 -15.62 -4.67
CA ASP A 280 -20.55 -15.73 -5.54
C ASP A 280 -19.46 -16.56 -4.87
N LYS A 281 -19.18 -16.29 -3.59
CA LYS A 281 -18.16 -17.01 -2.82
C LYS A 281 -18.50 -18.50 -2.64
N ALA A 282 -19.74 -18.81 -2.28
CA ALA A 282 -20.20 -20.19 -2.11
C ALA A 282 -20.14 -20.96 -3.43
N GLY A 283 -20.61 -20.33 -4.53
CA GLY A 283 -20.59 -20.89 -5.87
C GLY A 283 -19.16 -21.10 -6.39
N ALA A 284 -18.29 -20.10 -6.30
CA ALA A 284 -16.89 -20.21 -6.69
C ALA A 284 -16.12 -21.31 -5.94
N ALA A 285 -16.35 -21.45 -4.63
CA ALA A 285 -15.78 -22.53 -3.83
C ALA A 285 -16.31 -23.90 -4.28
N TYR A 286 -17.62 -24.02 -4.54
CA TYR A 286 -18.24 -25.25 -5.03
C TYR A 286 -17.72 -25.65 -6.41
N THR A 287 -17.72 -24.74 -7.39
CA THR A 287 -17.27 -24.98 -8.77
C THR A 287 -15.80 -25.43 -8.81
N LEU A 288 -14.92 -24.80 -8.01
CA LEU A 288 -13.52 -25.25 -7.90
C LEU A 288 -13.40 -26.63 -7.23
N LEU A 289 -14.12 -26.90 -6.14
CA LEU A 289 -14.03 -28.17 -5.40
C LEU A 289 -14.72 -29.34 -6.13
N VAL A 290 -15.65 -29.07 -7.04
CA VAL A 290 -16.29 -30.10 -7.89
C VAL A 290 -15.47 -30.39 -9.14
N ASN A 291 -14.99 -29.38 -9.86
CA ASN A 291 -14.34 -29.60 -11.17
C ASN A 291 -12.80 -29.83 -11.09
N SER A 292 -12.16 -29.61 -9.93
CA SER A 292 -10.72 -29.93 -9.75
C SER A 292 -10.43 -31.44 -9.73
N ARG A 293 -9.25 -31.88 -10.21
CA ARG A 293 -8.77 -33.28 -10.06
C ARG A 293 -8.59 -33.65 -8.59
N THR A 294 -8.94 -34.89 -8.20
CA THR A 294 -8.97 -35.34 -6.79
C THR A 294 -7.60 -35.16 -6.10
N ALA A 295 -6.50 -35.46 -6.79
CA ALA A 295 -5.14 -35.34 -6.26
C ALA A 295 -4.72 -33.91 -5.86
N VAL A 296 -5.37 -32.86 -6.40
CA VAL A 296 -5.07 -31.46 -6.02
C VAL A 296 -6.07 -30.86 -5.02
N LEU A 297 -7.08 -31.62 -4.58
CA LEU A 297 -8.10 -31.11 -3.66
C LEU A 297 -7.55 -30.56 -2.33
N PRO A 298 -6.58 -31.21 -1.64
CA PRO A 298 -6.04 -30.65 -0.39
C PRO A 298 -5.41 -29.27 -0.60
N TRP A 299 -4.75 -29.08 -1.75
CA TRP A 299 -4.09 -27.84 -2.13
C TRP A 299 -5.08 -26.75 -2.57
N VAL A 300 -6.15 -27.12 -3.30
CA VAL A 300 -7.27 -26.22 -3.63
C VAL A 300 -8.01 -25.79 -2.37
N LEU A 301 -8.27 -26.71 -1.44
CA LEU A 301 -8.91 -26.43 -0.15
C LEU A 301 -8.06 -25.48 0.70
N LEU A 302 -6.76 -25.76 0.84
CA LEU A 302 -5.82 -24.88 1.57
C LEU A 302 -5.79 -23.47 0.96
N ARG A 303 -5.70 -23.36 -0.37
CA ARG A 303 -5.75 -22.07 -1.10
C ARG A 303 -7.06 -21.33 -0.88
N LEU A 304 -8.20 -22.03 -0.88
CA LEU A 304 -9.50 -21.43 -0.60
C LEU A 304 -9.61 -20.94 0.85
N VAL A 305 -9.16 -21.73 1.84
CA VAL A 305 -9.17 -21.32 3.25
C VAL A 305 -8.26 -20.12 3.48
N VAL A 306 -6.97 -20.22 3.12
CA VAL A 306 -5.98 -19.14 3.32
C VAL A 306 -6.38 -17.89 2.54
N GLY A 307 -6.80 -18.04 1.28
CA GLY A 307 -7.27 -16.92 0.45
C GLY A 307 -8.52 -16.24 1.01
N THR A 308 -9.39 -16.95 1.74
CA THR A 308 -10.55 -16.38 2.42
C THR A 308 -10.16 -15.65 3.71
N VAL A 309 -9.26 -16.21 4.51
CA VAL A 309 -8.73 -15.55 5.72
C VAL A 309 -8.04 -14.23 5.34
N LEU A 310 -7.16 -14.24 4.34
CA LEU A 310 -6.48 -13.04 3.85
C LEU A 310 -7.47 -11.98 3.33
N ARG A 311 -8.55 -12.39 2.64
CA ARG A 311 -9.62 -11.49 2.17
C ARG A 311 -10.48 -10.95 3.31
N THR A 312 -10.77 -11.75 4.33
CA THR A 312 -11.49 -11.31 5.53
C THR A 312 -10.68 -10.22 6.24
N VAL A 313 -9.38 -10.44 6.46
CA VAL A 313 -8.47 -9.44 7.03
C VAL A 313 -8.41 -8.19 6.14
N ALA A 314 -8.25 -8.32 4.83
CA ALA A 314 -8.22 -7.19 3.90
C ALA A 314 -9.54 -6.39 3.90
N ASN A 315 -10.70 -7.05 3.99
CA ASN A 315 -12.01 -6.39 4.07
C ASN A 315 -12.24 -5.72 5.43
N LEU A 316 -11.74 -6.29 6.53
CA LEU A 316 -11.77 -5.66 7.86
C LEU A 316 -10.89 -4.40 7.90
N VAL A 317 -9.65 -4.50 7.42
CA VAL A 317 -8.72 -3.36 7.27
C VAL A 317 -9.29 -2.30 6.34
N GLY A 318 -9.92 -2.71 5.23
CA GLY A 318 -10.64 -1.86 4.29
C GLY A 318 -11.96 -1.27 4.83
N LYS A 319 -12.34 -1.57 6.08
CA LYS A 319 -13.56 -1.06 6.76
C LYS A 319 -14.89 -1.56 6.18
N VAL A 320 -14.90 -2.75 5.58
CA VAL A 320 -16.10 -3.40 5.01
C VAL A 320 -16.40 -4.74 5.73
N PRO A 321 -16.81 -4.72 7.02
CA PRO A 321 -17.00 -5.94 7.83
C PRO A 321 -18.12 -6.85 7.30
N GLY A 322 -19.12 -6.32 6.60
CA GLY A 322 -20.15 -7.12 5.93
C GLY A 322 -19.56 -8.10 4.90
N GLN A 323 -18.72 -7.58 3.98
CA GLN A 323 -18.01 -8.41 3.00
C GLN A 323 -17.03 -9.39 3.66
N ALA A 324 -16.44 -9.05 4.80
CA ALA A 324 -15.58 -9.96 5.57
C ALA A 324 -16.39 -11.16 6.14
N LEU A 325 -17.59 -10.91 6.66
CA LEU A 325 -18.51 -11.95 7.13
C LEU A 325 -19.07 -12.79 5.96
N ASP A 326 -19.37 -12.18 4.82
CA ASP A 326 -19.89 -12.88 3.64
C ASP A 326 -18.86 -13.81 2.98
N GLU A 327 -17.57 -13.41 2.93
CA GLU A 327 -16.46 -14.26 2.49
C GLU A 327 -16.35 -15.53 3.37
N ILE A 328 -16.43 -15.38 4.70
CA ILE A 328 -16.45 -16.52 5.65
C ILE A 328 -17.71 -17.37 5.46
N ARG A 329 -18.90 -16.76 5.46
CA ARG A 329 -20.19 -17.46 5.38
C ARG A 329 -20.35 -18.21 4.06
N GLY A 330 -19.86 -17.65 2.96
CA GLY A 330 -19.85 -18.31 1.65
C GLY A 330 -18.95 -19.54 1.63
N LEU A 331 -17.72 -19.44 2.18
CA LEU A 331 -16.82 -20.59 2.28
C LEU A 331 -17.39 -21.67 3.21
N LEU A 332 -17.77 -21.32 4.43
CA LEU A 332 -18.30 -22.28 5.42
C LEU A 332 -19.60 -22.92 4.95
N GLY A 333 -20.49 -22.18 4.27
CA GLY A 333 -21.73 -22.71 3.71
C GLY A 333 -21.52 -23.84 2.68
N THR A 334 -20.37 -23.86 2.01
CA THR A 334 -19.95 -24.92 1.09
C THR A 334 -19.13 -26.01 1.82
N LEU A 335 -18.18 -25.65 2.69
CA LEU A 335 -17.31 -26.62 3.38
C LEU A 335 -18.02 -27.45 4.47
N LEU A 336 -19.00 -26.88 5.17
CA LEU A 336 -19.82 -27.60 6.17
C LEU A 336 -20.85 -28.55 5.52
N ARG A 337 -20.82 -28.71 4.19
CA ARG A 337 -21.71 -29.58 3.41
C ARG A 337 -20.92 -30.45 2.40
N PRO A 338 -19.95 -31.26 2.88
CA PRO A 338 -19.09 -32.07 2.01
C PRO A 338 -19.87 -33.08 1.16
N GLU A 339 -21.05 -33.52 1.61
CA GLU A 339 -21.95 -34.40 0.86
C GLU A 339 -22.39 -33.77 -0.48
N ARG A 340 -22.54 -32.44 -0.53
CA ARG A 340 -22.86 -31.71 -1.78
C ARG A 340 -21.69 -31.73 -2.75
N ILE A 341 -20.47 -31.54 -2.25
CA ILE A 341 -19.25 -31.58 -3.06
C ILE A 341 -19.05 -33.00 -3.61
N ILE A 342 -19.15 -34.03 -2.75
CA ILE A 342 -19.02 -35.44 -3.15
C ILE A 342 -20.10 -35.83 -4.17
N ALA A 343 -21.35 -35.42 -3.97
CA ALA A 343 -22.45 -35.69 -4.90
C ALA A 343 -22.40 -34.83 -6.19
N GLY A 344 -21.69 -33.70 -6.19
CA GLY A 344 -21.34 -32.96 -7.41
C GLY A 344 -20.25 -33.70 -8.19
N ARG A 345 -19.14 -34.04 -7.51
CA ARG A 345 -18.01 -34.79 -8.08
C ARG A 345 -18.42 -36.13 -8.69
N ARG A 346 -19.29 -36.89 -8.02
CA ARG A 346 -19.84 -38.18 -8.54
C ARG A 346 -20.73 -38.02 -9.78
N ARG A 347 -21.20 -36.81 -10.10
CA ARG A 347 -21.92 -36.49 -11.34
C ARG A 347 -21.02 -35.90 -12.44
N ARG A 348 -19.77 -35.56 -12.13
CA ARG A 348 -18.77 -35.24 -13.15
C ARG A 348 -18.14 -36.56 -13.61
N GLY A 349 -18.27 -36.87 -14.89
CA GLY A 349 -17.63 -38.04 -15.48
C GLY A 349 -16.10 -37.92 -15.55
N THR A 350 -15.45 -38.94 -16.11
CA THR A 350 -14.05 -38.83 -16.52
C THR A 350 -13.93 -37.72 -17.58
N PRO A 351 -13.06 -36.71 -17.42
CA PRO A 351 -12.86 -35.69 -18.44
C PRO A 351 -12.20 -36.30 -19.69
N VAL A 352 -12.65 -35.88 -20.87
CA VAL A 352 -12.11 -36.27 -22.18
C VAL A 352 -10.81 -35.49 -22.48
N VAL A 353 -10.82 -34.18 -22.18
CA VAL A 353 -9.72 -33.23 -22.43
C VAL A 353 -8.71 -33.24 -21.27
N ASP A 354 -7.41 -33.19 -21.56
CA ASP A 354 -6.40 -33.14 -20.50
C ASP A 354 -6.21 -31.73 -19.90
N LYS A 355 -5.70 -31.70 -18.67
CA LYS A 355 -5.27 -30.48 -17.97
C LYS A 355 -4.27 -29.65 -18.78
N GLY A 356 -3.43 -30.26 -19.62
CA GLY A 356 -2.51 -29.57 -20.52
C GLY A 356 -3.24 -28.63 -21.49
N GLU A 357 -4.28 -29.14 -22.15
CA GLU A 357 -5.12 -28.43 -23.11
C GLU A 357 -6.02 -27.38 -22.44
N MET A 358 -6.51 -27.64 -21.23
CA MET A 358 -7.29 -26.64 -20.47
C MET A 358 -6.42 -25.52 -19.88
N ARG A 359 -5.11 -25.70 -19.71
CA ARG A 359 -4.23 -24.74 -19.01
C ARG A 359 -4.30 -23.30 -19.56
N PRO A 360 -4.34 -23.03 -20.87
CA PRO A 360 -4.44 -21.66 -21.41
C PRO A 360 -5.74 -20.94 -21.04
N LEU A 361 -6.81 -21.68 -20.74
CA LEU A 361 -8.12 -21.13 -20.37
C LEU A 361 -8.16 -20.57 -18.93
N PHE A 362 -7.11 -20.79 -18.13
CA PHE A 362 -6.98 -20.29 -16.75
C PHE A 362 -5.98 -19.13 -16.66
N PRO A 363 -6.18 -18.16 -15.74
CA PRO A 363 -5.27 -17.04 -15.61
C PRO A 363 -3.88 -17.51 -15.16
N PRO A 364 -2.78 -16.96 -15.73
CA PRO A 364 -1.43 -17.44 -15.48
C PRO A 364 -1.03 -17.26 -14.00
N PRO A 365 -0.11 -18.11 -13.49
CA PRO A 365 0.30 -18.07 -12.09
C PRO A 365 0.84 -16.69 -11.71
N GLY A 366 0.40 -16.18 -10.55
CA GLY A 366 0.75 -14.85 -10.07
C GLY A 366 -0.11 -13.70 -10.60
N ALA A 367 -0.82 -13.83 -11.73
CA ALA A 367 -1.61 -12.72 -12.30
C ALA A 367 -2.68 -12.18 -11.33
N THR A 368 -3.38 -13.05 -10.61
CA THR A 368 -4.36 -12.64 -9.59
C THR A 368 -3.72 -12.01 -8.36
N VAL A 369 -2.48 -12.40 -8.01
CA VAL A 369 -1.73 -11.78 -6.91
C VAL A 369 -1.29 -10.38 -7.31
N ARG A 370 -0.79 -10.22 -8.55
CA ARG A 370 -0.42 -8.92 -9.12
C ARG A 370 -1.60 -7.96 -9.17
N ALA A 371 -2.74 -8.38 -9.73
CA ALA A 371 -3.94 -7.55 -9.80
C ALA A 371 -4.48 -7.17 -8.40
N THR A 372 -4.39 -8.06 -7.41
CA THR A 372 -4.73 -7.70 -6.02
C THR A 372 -3.72 -6.74 -5.38
N PHE A 373 -2.42 -6.87 -5.67
CA PHE A 373 -1.40 -5.92 -5.22
C PHE A 373 -1.57 -4.55 -5.91
N GLU A 374 -1.84 -4.52 -7.21
CA GLU A 374 -2.09 -3.32 -8.02
C GLU A 374 -3.35 -2.59 -7.52
N GLN A 375 -4.43 -3.34 -7.20
CA GLN A 375 -5.63 -2.81 -6.57
C GLN A 375 -5.35 -2.23 -5.17
N VAL A 376 -4.68 -2.98 -4.29
CA VAL A 376 -4.34 -2.53 -2.93
C VAL A 376 -3.38 -1.34 -2.93
N ALA A 377 -2.43 -1.29 -3.87
CA ALA A 377 -1.55 -0.14 -4.06
C ALA A 377 -2.31 1.08 -4.61
N GLY A 378 -3.30 0.87 -5.49
CA GLY A 378 -4.25 1.90 -5.91
C GLY A 378 -5.00 2.50 -4.71
N ASP A 379 -5.62 1.66 -3.89
CA ASP A 379 -6.38 2.08 -2.71
C ASP A 379 -5.50 2.74 -1.61
N LEU A 380 -4.21 2.36 -1.50
CA LEU A 380 -3.27 2.91 -0.51
C LEU A 380 -2.56 4.20 -0.95
N PHE A 381 -2.16 4.30 -2.23
CA PHE A 381 -1.31 5.39 -2.73
C PHE A 381 -2.01 6.32 -3.73
N GLY A 382 -3.15 5.90 -4.29
CA GLY A 382 -3.92 6.65 -5.29
C GLY A 382 -5.07 7.46 -4.69
N SER A 383 -5.00 8.79 -4.81
CA SER A 383 -6.18 9.66 -4.61
C SER A 383 -6.18 10.92 -5.47
N SER A 384 -5.39 10.97 -6.56
CA SER A 384 -5.19 12.18 -7.38
C SER A 384 -4.41 11.93 -8.69
N ASP A 385 -4.62 10.82 -9.40
CA ASP A 385 -3.72 10.44 -10.51
C ASP A 385 -4.36 9.61 -11.66
N PRO A 386 -5.17 10.21 -12.55
CA PRO A 386 -5.81 9.49 -13.66
C PRO A 386 -4.81 8.85 -14.64
N GLU A 387 -3.66 9.51 -14.87
CA GLU A 387 -2.57 8.99 -15.73
C GLU A 387 -1.98 7.66 -15.22
N ALA A 388 -1.99 7.42 -13.91
CA ALA A 388 -1.39 6.23 -13.32
C ALA A 388 -2.24 4.98 -13.56
N THR A 389 -3.56 5.15 -13.70
CA THR A 389 -4.53 4.08 -14.00
C THR A 389 -4.61 3.77 -15.49
N SER A 390 -4.49 4.75 -16.38
CA SER A 390 -4.55 4.54 -17.84
C SER A 390 -3.22 4.03 -18.43
N GLY A 391 -2.07 4.46 -17.90
CA GLY A 391 -0.74 4.04 -18.40
C GLY A 391 -0.26 2.65 -17.94
N ALA A 392 -1.11 1.86 -17.30
CA ALA A 392 -0.75 0.58 -16.67
C ALA A 392 -1.23 -0.67 -17.42
N GLY A 393 -1.94 -0.49 -18.55
CA GLY A 393 -2.59 -1.56 -19.30
C GLY A 393 -1.71 -2.76 -19.62
N ARG A 394 -2.33 -3.95 -19.60
CA ARG A 394 -1.68 -5.20 -20.00
C ARG A 394 -1.27 -5.21 -21.48
N HIS A 395 -1.97 -4.43 -22.30
CA HIS A 395 -1.60 -4.07 -23.66
C HIS A 395 -0.81 -2.76 -23.59
N GLY A 396 0.44 -2.78 -24.08
CA GLY A 396 1.41 -1.73 -23.77
C GLY A 396 1.71 -0.80 -24.94
N GLY A 397 1.33 0.47 -24.80
CA GLY A 397 1.71 1.55 -25.73
C GLY A 397 0.58 1.94 -26.67
N ALA A 398 0.70 3.14 -27.25
CA ALA A 398 -0.22 3.60 -28.27
C ALA A 398 -0.08 2.73 -29.52
N VAL A 399 -1.23 2.28 -30.07
CA VAL A 399 -1.30 1.85 -31.46
C VAL A 399 -1.30 3.13 -32.30
N GLU A 400 -0.11 3.67 -32.51
CA GLU A 400 0.14 4.60 -33.61
C GLU A 400 -0.12 3.83 -34.91
N SER A 401 -1.13 4.24 -35.67
CA SER A 401 -1.72 3.46 -36.76
C SER A 401 -0.87 3.44 -38.04
N GLY A 402 0.33 2.88 -37.94
CA GLY A 402 1.19 2.50 -39.07
C GLY A 402 0.81 1.12 -39.62
N PRO A 403 0.74 0.94 -40.95
CA PRO A 403 0.30 -0.32 -41.55
C PRO A 403 1.43 -1.36 -41.65
N GLY A 404 1.10 -2.61 -41.31
CA GLY A 404 1.68 -3.84 -41.87
C GLY A 404 3.17 -4.09 -41.70
N GLY A 405 3.53 -4.97 -40.75
CA GLY A 405 4.83 -5.62 -40.70
C GLY A 405 4.77 -6.90 -39.86
N ASP A 406 5.11 -8.04 -40.47
CA ASP A 406 5.27 -9.32 -39.77
C ASP A 406 6.56 -9.31 -38.94
N ASP A 407 6.47 -9.64 -37.65
CA ASP A 407 7.61 -10.12 -36.82
C ASP A 407 7.08 -10.79 -35.55
N ALA A 408 6.71 -12.07 -35.66
CA ALA A 408 6.05 -12.84 -34.59
C ALA A 408 7.02 -13.42 -33.54
N ASP A 409 8.06 -12.68 -33.16
CA ASP A 409 9.19 -13.19 -32.36
C ASP A 409 9.53 -12.30 -31.12
N PHE A 410 8.51 -12.00 -30.30
CA PHE A 410 8.61 -11.08 -29.16
C PHE A 410 8.09 -11.65 -27.83
N LEU A 411 8.85 -12.58 -27.22
CA LEU A 411 8.59 -13.06 -25.84
C LEU A 411 9.73 -12.86 -24.82
N GLU A 412 10.99 -12.68 -25.24
CA GLU A 412 12.11 -12.52 -24.29
C GLU A 412 12.37 -11.06 -23.85
N ILE A 413 11.92 -10.08 -24.63
CA ILE A 413 12.25 -8.65 -24.43
C ILE A 413 11.44 -7.97 -23.29
N GLU A 414 10.43 -8.65 -22.72
CA GLU A 414 9.63 -8.13 -21.60
C GLU A 414 10.48 -7.68 -20.39
N GLN A 415 11.57 -8.37 -20.07
CA GLN A 415 12.37 -8.04 -18.88
C GLN A 415 13.08 -6.68 -19.03
N PHE A 416 13.74 -6.45 -20.17
CA PHE A 416 14.41 -5.17 -20.45
C PHE A 416 13.42 -4.01 -20.62
N ALA A 417 12.24 -4.26 -21.21
CA ALA A 417 11.18 -3.27 -21.29
C ALA A 417 10.69 -2.82 -19.91
N ARG A 418 10.56 -3.74 -18.93
CA ARG A 418 10.18 -3.42 -17.55
C ARG A 418 11.24 -2.56 -16.84
N VAL A 419 12.53 -2.91 -16.95
CA VAL A 419 13.63 -2.11 -16.36
C VAL A 419 13.66 -0.70 -16.97
N LYS A 420 13.55 -0.57 -18.30
CA LYS A 420 13.48 0.71 -19.01
C LYS A 420 12.25 1.54 -18.63
N ARG A 421 11.12 0.89 -18.28
CA ARG A 421 9.89 1.54 -17.77
C ARG A 421 10.05 2.03 -16.31
N ILE A 422 10.77 1.29 -15.46
CA ILE A 422 11.09 1.71 -14.08
C ILE A 422 12.10 2.85 -14.08
N ALA A 423 13.14 2.80 -14.92
CA ALA A 423 14.13 3.87 -15.07
C ALA A 423 13.55 5.21 -15.56
N ARG A 424 12.37 5.19 -16.19
CA ARG A 424 11.61 6.40 -16.56
C ARG A 424 10.76 6.99 -15.42
N LYS A 425 10.65 6.32 -14.26
CA LYS A 425 9.93 6.84 -13.08
C LYS A 425 10.94 7.47 -12.10
N PRO A 426 10.88 8.81 -11.86
CA PRO A 426 11.91 9.49 -11.07
C PRO A 426 11.97 9.09 -9.59
N GLY A 427 10.86 8.64 -8.98
CA GLY A 427 10.83 8.22 -7.57
C GLY A 427 11.70 6.97 -7.27
N PRO A 428 11.48 5.84 -7.97
CA PRO A 428 12.33 4.65 -7.83
C PRO A 428 13.81 4.90 -8.17
N VAL A 429 14.10 5.71 -9.19
CA VAL A 429 15.49 6.08 -9.54
C VAL A 429 16.13 6.92 -8.42
N LEU A 430 15.42 7.90 -7.88
CA LEU A 430 15.88 8.69 -6.73
C LEU A 430 16.15 7.82 -5.50
N PHE A 431 15.28 6.85 -5.19
CA PHE A 431 15.52 5.90 -4.10
C PHE A 431 16.80 5.09 -4.34
N LEU A 432 16.97 4.54 -5.54
CA LEU A 432 18.15 3.74 -5.89
C LEU A 432 19.45 4.56 -5.79
N VAL A 433 19.44 5.82 -6.26
CA VAL A 433 20.60 6.72 -6.16
C VAL A 433 20.91 7.05 -4.71
N LEU A 434 19.93 7.44 -3.90
CA LEU A 434 20.14 7.72 -2.48
C LEU A 434 20.58 6.48 -1.70
N LEU A 435 20.07 5.29 -2.05
CA LEU A 435 20.46 4.03 -1.44
C LEU A 435 21.91 3.66 -1.76
N LEU A 436 22.34 3.81 -3.01
CA LEU A 436 23.73 3.59 -3.42
C LEU A 436 24.70 4.56 -2.73
N VAL A 437 24.34 5.85 -2.63
CA VAL A 437 25.14 6.84 -1.86
C VAL A 437 25.19 6.49 -0.37
N SER A 438 24.07 6.06 0.23
CA SER A 438 24.03 5.66 1.64
C SER A 438 24.87 4.42 1.92
N LEU A 439 24.82 3.40 1.05
CA LEU A 439 25.65 2.20 1.17
C LEU A 439 27.14 2.50 0.96
N ALA A 440 27.50 3.42 0.06
CA ALA A 440 28.88 3.84 -0.17
C ALA A 440 29.45 4.65 1.01
N ALA A 441 28.66 5.53 1.62
CA ALA A 441 29.06 6.28 2.81
C ALA A 441 29.11 5.39 4.07
N CYS A 442 28.12 4.52 4.25
CA CYS A 442 28.01 3.62 5.40
C CYS A 442 28.79 2.31 5.24
N ARG A 443 29.75 2.23 4.31
CA ARG A 443 30.54 1.03 3.96
C ARG A 443 31.15 0.30 5.17
N GLU A 444 31.58 1.04 6.20
CA GLU A 444 32.18 0.52 7.44
C GLU A 444 31.14 0.11 8.51
N LEU A 445 29.87 0.48 8.30
CA LEU A 445 28.72 0.05 9.13
C LEU A 445 28.03 -1.21 8.57
N LEU A 446 28.50 -1.73 7.43
CA LEU A 446 28.03 -2.95 6.77
C LEU A 446 28.97 -4.12 7.11
N GLY A 447 28.46 -5.14 7.80
CA GLY A 447 29.25 -6.31 8.18
C GLY A 447 28.68 -7.07 9.38
N GLY A 448 29.52 -7.93 9.97
CA GLY A 448 29.24 -8.56 11.25
C GLY A 448 29.48 -7.63 12.44
N GLY A 449 29.18 -8.11 13.66
CA GLY A 449 29.20 -7.29 14.87
C GLY A 449 27.90 -6.49 15.09
N ALA A 450 27.73 -5.95 16.29
CA ALA A 450 26.60 -5.10 16.62
C ALA A 450 26.85 -3.65 16.19
N LEU A 451 25.80 -2.91 15.85
CA LEU A 451 25.89 -1.44 15.77
C LEU A 451 25.80 -0.88 17.20
N ALA A 452 26.82 -0.13 17.61
CA ALA A 452 26.91 0.49 18.92
C ALA A 452 27.77 1.75 18.89
N GLY A 453 27.66 2.57 19.93
CA GLY A 453 28.43 3.80 20.10
C GLY A 453 27.63 5.08 19.82
N GLY A 454 28.18 6.22 20.25
CA GLY A 454 27.44 7.47 20.35
C GLY A 454 26.24 7.32 21.29
N ALA A 455 25.04 7.58 20.78
CA ALA A 455 23.79 7.38 21.53
C ALA A 455 23.26 5.93 21.51
N LEU A 456 23.90 5.00 20.78
CA LEU A 456 23.37 3.65 20.56
C LEU A 456 24.02 2.59 21.47
N LEU A 457 23.21 1.94 22.31
CA LEU A 457 23.61 0.69 22.97
C LEU A 457 23.42 -0.50 22.03
N PRO A 458 24.28 -1.54 22.09
CA PRO A 458 24.13 -2.73 21.29
C PRO A 458 22.79 -3.41 21.58
N ALA A 459 22.06 -3.78 20.53
CA ALA A 459 20.80 -4.50 20.70
C ALA A 459 21.01 -5.92 21.25
N PRO A 460 19.99 -6.54 21.88
CA PRO A 460 19.91 -8.01 21.97
C PRO A 460 19.94 -8.64 20.58
N ALA A 461 20.18 -9.96 20.45
CA ALA A 461 20.31 -10.62 19.14
C ALA A 461 18.95 -10.85 18.44
N ASP A 462 17.92 -11.18 19.21
CA ASP A 462 16.64 -11.68 18.72
C ASP A 462 15.46 -10.80 19.15
N SER A 463 14.43 -10.71 18.30
CA SER A 463 13.23 -9.91 18.59
C SER A 463 12.47 -10.39 19.82
N GLY A 464 12.65 -11.65 20.23
CA GLY A 464 12.06 -12.20 21.44
C GLY A 464 12.52 -11.49 22.72
N GLU A 465 13.81 -11.15 22.81
CA GLU A 465 14.34 -10.40 23.96
C GLU A 465 13.83 -8.95 24.00
N LEU A 466 13.59 -8.32 22.84
CA LEU A 466 12.93 -7.00 22.80
C LEU A 466 11.45 -7.07 23.17
N TRP A 467 10.77 -8.17 22.84
CA TRP A 467 9.38 -8.37 23.24
C TRP A 467 9.24 -8.62 24.75
N SER A 468 10.08 -9.48 25.35
CA SER A 468 10.04 -9.67 26.82
C SER A 468 10.38 -8.36 27.54
N ARG A 469 11.47 -7.68 27.13
CA ARG A 469 11.84 -6.32 27.62
C ARG A 469 10.72 -5.28 27.55
N TYR A 470 9.67 -5.48 26.77
CA TYR A 470 8.51 -4.59 26.69
C TYR A 470 7.24 -5.15 27.38
N LEU A 471 7.12 -6.46 27.52
CA LEU A 471 5.93 -7.14 28.06
C LEU A 471 6.07 -7.52 29.54
N ASP A 472 7.28 -7.87 30.01
CA ASP A 472 7.57 -8.26 31.39
C ASP A 472 7.28 -7.07 32.35
N ALA A 473 6.63 -7.27 33.50
CA ALA A 473 6.42 -6.18 34.48
C ALA A 473 7.64 -5.89 35.38
N TRP A 474 8.64 -6.77 35.37
CA TRP A 474 9.88 -6.62 36.14
C TRP A 474 11.09 -6.62 35.21
N HIS A 475 11.95 -5.61 35.35
CA HIS A 475 13.16 -5.47 34.55
C HIS A 475 14.41 -5.68 35.39
N ALA A 476 15.27 -6.63 34.99
CA ALA A 476 16.49 -6.98 35.71
C ALA A 476 17.68 -6.02 35.46
N VAL A 477 17.41 -4.76 35.11
CA VAL A 477 18.43 -3.75 34.80
C VAL A 477 18.96 -3.13 36.09
N GLY A 478 20.28 -3.05 36.27
CA GLY A 478 20.87 -2.57 37.53
C GLY A 478 20.40 -3.37 38.75
N ALA A 479 19.89 -2.66 39.76
CA ALA A 479 19.24 -3.24 40.95
C ALA A 479 17.84 -3.83 40.65
N GLY A 480 17.28 -3.52 39.49
CA GLY A 480 15.97 -3.98 39.02
C GLY A 480 14.79 -3.18 39.58
N GLY A 481 13.72 -3.10 38.80
CA GLY A 481 12.56 -2.29 39.07
C GLY A 481 11.35 -2.64 38.20
N THR A 482 10.27 -1.88 38.38
CA THR A 482 8.95 -2.08 37.76
C THR A 482 8.52 -0.89 36.90
N THR A 483 9.48 -0.10 36.40
CA THR A 483 9.20 1.02 35.50
C THR A 483 8.84 0.51 34.10
N SER A 484 7.96 1.23 33.40
CA SER A 484 7.46 0.76 32.11
C SER A 484 8.48 1.02 30.99
N ALA A 485 8.88 -0.06 30.31
CA ALA A 485 9.77 -0.05 29.17
C ALA A 485 9.45 1.02 28.11
N PRO A 486 10.48 1.67 27.52
CA PRO A 486 10.28 2.71 26.52
C PRO A 486 9.61 2.13 25.24
N PRO A 487 8.46 2.65 24.79
CA PRO A 487 7.67 2.02 23.72
C PRO A 487 8.34 1.88 22.35
N TYR A 488 9.46 2.57 22.11
CA TYR A 488 10.24 2.35 20.88
C TYR A 488 10.74 0.91 20.77
N LEU A 489 10.97 0.22 21.90
CA LEU A 489 11.39 -1.19 21.91
C LEU A 489 10.35 -2.09 21.21
N ALA A 490 9.05 -1.86 21.44
CA ALA A 490 7.98 -2.60 20.76
C ALA A 490 7.96 -2.33 19.24
N PHE A 491 8.23 -1.09 18.81
CA PHE A 491 8.32 -0.75 17.39
C PHE A 491 9.56 -1.39 16.72
N VAL A 492 10.70 -1.43 17.40
CA VAL A 492 11.91 -2.14 16.91
C VAL A 492 11.70 -3.66 16.93
N ALA A 493 11.04 -4.21 17.96
CA ALA A 493 10.70 -5.62 18.08
C ALA A 493 9.77 -6.05 16.92
N MET A 494 8.72 -5.27 16.63
CA MET A 494 7.82 -5.51 15.50
C MET A 494 8.57 -5.49 14.16
N LEU A 495 9.46 -4.51 13.94
CA LEU A 495 10.27 -4.46 12.71
C LEU A 495 11.25 -5.64 12.62
N ALA A 496 11.88 -6.03 13.72
CA ALA A 496 12.76 -7.19 13.79
C ALA A 496 11.97 -8.49 13.53
N SER A 497 10.77 -8.65 14.08
CA SER A 497 9.89 -9.80 13.80
C SER A 497 9.49 -9.90 12.32
N LEU A 498 9.27 -8.77 11.64
CA LEU A 498 9.06 -8.73 10.17
C LEU A 498 10.34 -9.05 9.38
N LEU A 499 11.52 -8.85 9.97
CA LEU A 499 12.85 -9.12 9.40
C LEU A 499 13.43 -10.43 9.96
N PHE A 500 12.59 -11.47 10.03
CA PHE A 500 12.93 -12.84 10.44
C PHE A 500 13.52 -12.97 11.87
N GLY A 501 13.19 -12.03 12.75
CA GLY A 501 13.63 -11.98 14.14
C GLY A 501 14.86 -11.10 14.38
N SER A 502 15.60 -10.68 13.35
CA SER A 502 16.89 -10.01 13.53
C SER A 502 16.76 -8.53 13.88
N THR A 503 17.07 -8.21 15.14
CA THR A 503 17.14 -6.86 15.70
C THR A 503 18.28 -6.04 15.09
N GLY A 504 19.46 -6.66 14.91
CA GLY A 504 20.64 -6.04 14.31
C GLY A 504 20.38 -5.64 12.87
N LEU A 505 19.64 -6.47 12.11
CA LEU A 505 19.20 -6.13 10.76
C LEU A 505 18.16 -4.99 10.79
N ALA A 506 17.17 -5.04 11.70
CA ALA A 506 16.18 -3.96 11.86
C ALA A 506 16.82 -2.59 12.16
N ILE A 507 17.80 -2.52 13.07
CA ILE A 507 18.52 -1.29 13.40
C ILE A 507 19.45 -0.86 12.25
N THR A 508 20.11 -1.82 11.58
CA THR A 508 20.90 -1.53 10.37
C THR A 508 20.02 -0.88 9.30
N VAL A 509 18.80 -1.38 9.06
CA VAL A 509 17.85 -0.78 8.13
C VAL A 509 17.38 0.60 8.61
N LEU A 510 17.00 0.76 9.88
CA LEU A 510 16.54 2.06 10.40
C LEU A 510 17.62 3.15 10.33
N LEU A 511 18.90 2.81 10.56
CA LEU A 511 20.00 3.77 10.50
C LEU A 511 20.56 3.93 9.08
N VAL A 512 21.03 2.87 8.43
CA VAL A 512 21.69 2.95 7.10
C VAL A 512 20.71 3.31 5.98
N CYS A 513 19.43 2.96 6.10
CA CYS A 513 18.41 3.39 5.15
C CYS A 513 17.67 4.68 5.58
N SER A 514 18.03 5.34 6.68
CA SER A 514 17.39 6.60 7.12
C SER A 514 17.40 7.67 6.03
N VAL A 515 18.58 7.95 5.45
CA VAL A 515 18.80 8.93 4.38
C VAL A 515 17.94 8.63 3.13
N PRO A 516 18.00 7.44 2.49
CA PRO A 516 17.16 7.15 1.32
C PRO A 516 15.66 7.06 1.64
N LEU A 517 15.26 6.59 2.83
CA LEU A 517 13.85 6.53 3.22
C LEU A 517 13.29 7.94 3.48
N ALA A 518 14.03 8.83 4.16
CA ALA A 518 13.68 10.23 4.35
C ALA A 518 13.55 10.99 3.02
N GLY A 519 14.44 10.75 2.06
CA GLY A 519 14.32 11.29 0.71
C GLY A 519 13.05 10.81 -0.01
N VAL A 520 12.74 9.51 0.07
CA VAL A 520 11.52 8.95 -0.54
C VAL A 520 10.24 9.48 0.11
N THR A 521 10.18 9.56 1.44
CA THR A 521 9.00 10.12 2.11
C THR A 521 8.84 11.60 1.82
N ALA A 522 9.92 12.39 1.72
CA ALA A 522 9.88 13.77 1.25
C ALA A 522 9.42 13.91 -0.22
N TYR A 523 9.85 13.01 -1.12
CA TYR A 523 9.41 13.00 -2.52
C TYR A 523 7.88 12.73 -2.65
N PHE A 524 7.34 11.81 -1.84
CA PHE A 524 5.91 11.54 -1.80
C PHE A 524 5.11 12.59 -0.98
N ALA A 525 5.71 13.20 0.03
CA ALA A 525 5.07 14.25 0.84
C ALA A 525 4.94 15.58 0.09
N SER A 526 5.90 15.91 -0.77
CA SER A 526 5.91 17.14 -1.58
C SER A 526 5.01 17.09 -2.82
N ARG A 527 4.49 15.91 -3.21
CA ARG A 527 3.59 15.73 -4.37
C ARG A 527 2.43 16.75 -4.46
N PRO A 528 1.63 17.02 -3.40
CA PRO A 528 0.55 18.02 -3.46
C PRO A 528 1.01 19.48 -3.32
N LEU A 529 2.30 19.74 -3.03
CA LEU A 529 2.83 21.10 -2.85
C LEU A 529 3.47 21.66 -4.15
N VAL A 530 3.88 20.78 -5.06
CA VAL A 530 4.75 21.10 -6.20
C VAL A 530 4.43 20.22 -7.39
N GLU A 531 4.10 20.84 -8.53
CA GLU A 531 3.83 20.10 -9.77
C GLU A 531 5.12 19.56 -10.40
N SER A 532 6.18 20.38 -10.43
CA SER A 532 7.48 20.03 -11.01
C SER A 532 8.11 18.76 -10.43
N ARG A 533 8.27 17.73 -11.28
CA ARG A 533 8.89 16.44 -10.93
C ARG A 533 10.37 16.61 -10.52
N LEU A 534 11.09 17.55 -11.15
CA LEU A 534 12.50 17.84 -10.86
C LEU A 534 12.68 18.60 -9.54
N LEU A 535 11.84 19.58 -9.26
CA LEU A 535 11.93 20.36 -8.01
C LEU A 535 11.61 19.50 -6.78
N ARG A 536 10.68 18.54 -6.91
CA ARG A 536 10.43 17.51 -5.89
C ARG A 536 11.60 16.56 -5.69
N ALA A 537 12.27 16.14 -6.76
CA ALA A 537 13.46 15.30 -6.66
C ALA A 537 14.62 16.04 -5.98
N TRP A 538 14.86 17.31 -6.33
CA TRP A 538 15.84 18.16 -5.63
C TRP A 538 15.49 18.31 -4.15
N ALA A 539 14.26 18.69 -3.81
CA ALA A 539 13.83 18.86 -2.42
C ALA A 539 14.02 17.57 -1.60
N ALA A 540 13.70 16.41 -2.17
CA ALA A 540 13.94 15.11 -1.54
C ALA A 540 15.42 14.82 -1.28
N VAL A 541 16.34 15.18 -2.20
CA VAL A 541 17.79 15.09 -1.99
C VAL A 541 18.24 16.05 -0.88
N VAL A 542 17.81 17.32 -0.91
CA VAL A 542 18.19 18.31 0.13
C VAL A 542 17.70 17.88 1.51
N TYR A 543 16.50 17.31 1.59
CA TYR A 543 15.95 16.81 2.85
C TYR A 543 16.72 15.59 3.40
N ALA A 544 17.06 14.63 2.53
CA ALA A 544 17.84 13.44 2.89
C ALA A 544 19.23 13.79 3.44
N PHE A 545 19.85 14.88 2.94
CA PHE A 545 21.16 15.37 3.37
C PHE A 545 21.11 16.59 4.30
N LEU A 546 20.02 16.80 5.05
CA LEU A 546 20.03 17.75 6.16
C LEU A 546 21.06 17.29 7.22
N PRO A 547 21.85 18.21 7.83
CA PRO A 547 22.90 17.83 8.79
C PRO A 547 22.36 17.06 10.00
N ALA A 548 21.11 17.30 10.39
CA ALA A 548 20.45 16.56 11.46
C ALA A 548 20.09 15.11 11.08
N ALA A 549 19.94 14.78 9.78
CA ALA A 549 19.77 13.40 9.34
C ALA A 549 21.12 12.66 9.27
N THR A 550 22.15 13.27 8.69
CA THR A 550 23.49 12.65 8.62
C THR A 550 24.14 12.52 10.00
N GLY A 551 23.99 13.54 10.86
CA GLY A 551 24.47 13.50 12.25
C GLY A 551 23.67 12.55 13.16
N ALA A 552 22.39 12.29 12.87
CA ALA A 552 21.63 11.27 13.60
C ALA A 552 22.16 9.86 13.29
N LEU A 553 22.50 9.59 12.03
CA LEU A 553 23.13 8.35 11.61
C LEU A 553 24.52 8.21 12.25
N ALA A 554 25.43 9.17 12.05
CA ALA A 554 26.80 9.11 12.56
C ALA A 554 26.88 9.08 14.11
N GLY A 555 25.92 9.70 14.80
CA GLY A 555 25.81 9.71 16.26
C GLY A 555 25.01 8.55 16.87
N GLY A 556 24.53 7.58 16.07
CA GLY A 556 23.73 6.46 16.56
C GLY A 556 22.33 6.83 17.10
N ARG A 557 21.83 8.03 16.81
CA ARG A 557 20.59 8.57 17.39
C ARG A 557 19.35 8.04 16.66
N LEU A 558 19.01 6.79 16.97
CA LEU A 558 17.88 6.04 16.38
C LEU A 558 16.57 6.85 16.34
N GLY A 559 16.26 7.60 17.40
CA GLY A 559 15.07 8.44 17.46
C GLY A 559 15.01 9.49 16.35
N THR A 560 16.08 10.28 16.20
CA THR A 560 16.15 11.33 15.17
C THR A 560 16.21 10.73 13.76
N ALA A 561 16.80 9.54 13.59
CA ALA A 561 16.79 8.82 12.31
C ALA A 561 15.37 8.38 11.90
N VAL A 562 14.59 7.81 12.82
CA VAL A 562 13.16 7.46 12.59
C VAL A 562 12.32 8.72 12.33
N LEU A 563 12.59 9.81 13.05
CA LEU A 563 11.95 11.10 12.82
C LEU A 563 12.21 11.62 11.39
N ALA A 564 13.44 11.56 10.88
CA ALA A 564 13.75 11.98 9.51
C ALA A 564 12.93 11.20 8.47
N ILE A 565 12.67 9.91 8.70
CA ILE A 565 11.81 9.11 7.81
C ILE A 565 10.35 9.57 7.88
N LEU A 566 9.80 9.79 9.09
CA LEU A 566 8.36 10.02 9.29
C LEU A 566 7.92 11.49 9.19
N LEU A 567 8.80 12.46 9.45
CA LEU A 567 8.45 13.88 9.54
C LEU A 567 7.81 14.46 8.26
N PRO A 568 8.23 14.12 7.03
CA PRO A 568 7.52 14.59 5.83
C PRO A 568 6.08 14.06 5.74
N LEU A 569 5.84 12.84 6.22
CA LEU A 569 4.51 12.24 6.27
C LEU A 569 3.65 12.91 7.36
N ILE A 570 4.24 13.23 8.52
CA ILE A 570 3.60 13.99 9.60
C ILE A 570 3.18 15.38 9.10
N ALA A 571 4.07 16.11 8.43
CA ALA A 571 3.77 17.42 7.86
C ALA A 571 2.59 17.35 6.86
N ARG A 572 2.63 16.39 5.92
CA ARG A 572 1.54 16.18 4.95
C ARG A 572 0.23 15.76 5.64
N ALA A 573 0.27 14.89 6.64
CA ALA A 573 -0.91 14.45 7.38
C ALA A 573 -1.51 15.59 8.23
N GLY A 574 -0.67 16.44 8.84
CA GLY A 574 -1.09 17.58 9.65
C GLY A 574 -1.78 18.66 8.82
N ILE A 575 -1.24 18.97 7.63
CA ILE A 575 -1.86 19.90 6.66
C ILE A 575 -3.21 19.34 6.17
N ALA A 576 -3.29 18.03 5.90
CA ALA A 576 -4.54 17.39 5.47
C ALA A 576 -5.59 17.25 6.59
N ALA A 577 -5.16 17.10 7.85
CA ALA A 577 -6.02 17.02 9.03
C ALA A 577 -6.58 18.38 9.46
N SER A 578 -5.80 19.45 9.25
CA SER A 578 -6.19 20.85 9.53
C SER A 578 -6.96 21.51 8.37
N GLY A 579 -7.12 20.82 7.23
CA GLY A 579 -7.83 21.33 6.06
C GLY A 579 -7.08 22.41 5.27
N LEU A 580 -5.84 22.74 5.65
CA LEU A 580 -5.07 23.87 5.10
C LEU A 580 -4.61 23.69 3.64
N ALA A 581 -4.85 22.51 3.04
CA ALA A 581 -4.64 22.26 1.61
C ALA A 581 -5.90 22.52 0.73
N ASN A 582 -7.07 22.75 1.33
CA ASN A 582 -8.33 22.88 0.59
C ASN A 582 -8.64 24.35 0.27
N THR A 583 -8.86 24.66 -1.01
CA THR A 583 -9.26 26.00 -1.47
C THR A 583 -10.72 26.35 -1.14
N SER A 584 -11.58 25.35 -0.97
CA SER A 584 -13.02 25.47 -0.67
C SER A 584 -13.35 25.62 0.83
N ASP A 585 -12.35 25.98 1.65
CA ASP A 585 -12.36 25.99 3.13
C ASP A 585 -12.85 24.70 3.82
N ALA A 586 -12.93 23.60 3.06
CA ALA A 586 -13.48 22.34 3.52
C ALA A 586 -12.66 21.73 4.67
N ARG A 587 -13.35 21.37 5.77
CA ARG A 587 -12.76 20.78 6.98
C ARG A 587 -11.91 19.54 6.68
N GLY A 588 -10.77 19.42 7.37
CA GLY A 588 -9.89 18.25 7.24
C GLY A 588 -10.57 16.91 7.59
N SER A 589 -10.27 15.88 6.81
CA SER A 589 -10.92 14.56 6.96
C SER A 589 -10.48 13.84 8.24
N TRP A 590 -11.41 13.15 8.91
CA TRP A 590 -11.09 12.34 10.10
C TRP A 590 -10.00 11.29 9.84
N ARG A 591 -9.93 10.71 8.63
CA ARG A 591 -8.84 9.80 8.25
C ARG A 591 -7.47 10.49 8.32
N ALA A 592 -7.36 11.73 7.86
CA ALA A 592 -6.10 12.49 7.97
C ALA A 592 -5.79 12.82 9.44
N THR A 593 -6.81 13.13 10.26
CA THR A 593 -6.67 13.31 11.71
C THR A 593 -6.09 12.06 12.38
N TRP A 594 -6.62 10.87 12.09
CA TRP A 594 -6.12 9.60 12.62
C TRP A 594 -4.76 9.17 12.06
N ALA A 595 -4.48 9.45 10.78
CA ALA A 595 -3.16 9.22 10.19
C ALA A 595 -2.09 10.12 10.80
N TYR A 596 -2.41 11.38 11.10
CA TYR A 596 -1.53 12.27 11.86
C TYR A 596 -1.33 11.77 13.29
N ALA A 597 -2.41 11.36 13.98
CA ALA A 597 -2.33 10.80 15.33
C ALA A 597 -1.46 9.53 15.38
N LEU A 598 -1.57 8.63 14.40
CA LEU A 598 -0.73 7.43 14.27
C LEU A 598 0.75 7.80 14.08
N LEU A 599 1.07 8.63 13.09
CA LEU A 599 2.45 9.02 12.83
C LEU A 599 3.06 9.78 14.01
N LEU A 600 2.29 10.67 14.65
CA LEU A 600 2.70 11.39 15.85
C LEU A 600 2.97 10.40 16.99
N THR A 601 2.07 9.45 17.25
CA THR A 601 2.25 8.38 18.27
C THR A 601 3.56 7.63 18.06
N VAL A 602 3.86 7.19 16.83
CA VAL A 602 5.12 6.51 16.52
C VAL A 602 6.32 7.44 16.80
N THR A 603 6.30 8.70 16.34
CA THR A 603 7.43 9.62 16.63
C THR A 603 7.56 10.01 18.10
N THR A 604 6.48 10.12 18.87
CA THR A 604 6.56 10.44 20.31
C THR A 604 7.25 9.32 21.09
N ALA A 605 7.07 8.05 20.70
CA ALA A 605 7.78 6.92 21.31
C ALA A 605 9.31 6.95 21.11
N PHE A 606 9.77 7.51 19.98
CA PHE A 606 11.19 7.58 19.60
C PHE A 606 11.85 8.94 19.94
N THR A 607 11.08 10.02 19.91
CA THR A 607 11.55 11.42 20.00
C THR A 607 10.43 12.31 20.57
N PRO A 608 10.18 12.23 21.89
CA PRO A 608 9.16 12.98 22.62
C PRO A 608 8.94 14.44 22.22
N ILE A 609 10.00 15.20 21.93
CA ILE A 609 9.97 16.65 21.65
C ILE A 609 9.04 17.06 20.49
N ILE A 610 8.67 16.12 19.62
CA ILE A 610 7.68 16.34 18.55
C ILE A 610 6.26 16.53 19.10
N TRP A 611 5.93 16.01 20.28
CA TRP A 611 4.62 16.21 20.92
C TRP A 611 4.36 17.67 21.34
N PRO A 612 5.23 18.35 22.13
CA PRO A 612 5.03 19.76 22.46
C PRO A 612 5.14 20.70 21.23
N LEU A 613 5.94 20.33 20.21
CA LEU A 613 5.94 21.01 18.92
C LEU A 613 4.56 20.89 18.23
N ALA A 614 3.99 19.69 18.16
CA ALA A 614 2.65 19.45 17.62
C ALA A 614 1.54 20.15 18.43
N LEU A 615 1.68 20.23 19.76
CA LEU A 615 0.78 20.97 20.65
C LEU A 615 0.72 22.45 20.27
N LEU A 616 1.87 23.13 20.19
CA LEU A 616 1.92 24.56 19.89
C LEU A 616 1.43 24.89 18.46
N LEU A 617 1.81 24.07 17.47
CA LEU A 617 1.31 24.24 16.11
C LEU A 617 -0.20 23.96 16.00
N GLY A 618 -0.71 22.96 16.74
CA GLY A 618 -2.14 22.66 16.83
C GLY A 618 -2.95 23.78 17.51
N LEU A 619 -2.41 24.40 18.56
CA LEU A 619 -3.00 25.58 19.19
C LEU A 619 -3.03 26.78 18.23
N GLY A 620 -1.98 26.97 17.43
CA GLY A 620 -1.96 27.96 16.34
C GLY A 620 -3.08 27.72 15.31
N VAL A 621 -3.26 26.48 14.85
CA VAL A 621 -4.37 26.10 13.96
C VAL A 621 -5.73 26.36 14.62
N LEU A 622 -5.90 26.03 15.91
CA LEU A 622 -7.15 26.25 16.65
C LEU A 622 -7.47 27.74 16.82
N ALA A 623 -6.46 28.59 17.04
CA ALA A 623 -6.61 30.04 17.09
C ALA A 623 -7.00 30.65 15.73
N VAL A 624 -6.41 30.17 14.63
CA VAL A 624 -6.81 30.56 13.26
C VAL A 624 -8.23 30.08 12.94
N ARG A 625 -8.58 28.84 13.33
CA ARG A 625 -9.90 28.23 13.11
C ARG A 625 -10.90 28.47 14.25
N ARG A 626 -10.73 29.54 15.04
CA ARG A 626 -11.54 29.86 16.24
C ARG A 626 -13.05 29.95 16.00
N ALA A 627 -13.50 30.26 14.78
CA ALA A 627 -14.93 30.30 14.43
C ALA A 627 -15.59 28.90 14.43
N ASP A 628 -14.78 27.85 14.29
CA ASP A 628 -15.21 26.47 14.06
C ASP A 628 -14.66 25.53 15.16
N ILE A 629 -14.44 26.10 16.36
CA ILE A 629 -13.62 25.53 17.45
C ILE A 629 -14.12 24.19 17.98
N THR A 630 -15.41 23.89 17.90
CA THR A 630 -15.98 22.58 18.29
C THR A 630 -15.56 21.46 17.32
N ALA A 631 -15.53 21.75 16.02
CA ALA A 631 -15.15 20.80 14.97
C ALA A 631 -13.63 20.55 14.93
N TYR A 632 -12.81 21.57 15.20
CA TYR A 632 -11.35 21.44 15.28
C TYR A 632 -10.87 20.97 16.66
N GLY A 633 -11.56 21.33 17.75
CA GLY A 633 -11.21 20.92 19.11
C GLY A 633 -11.26 19.41 19.31
N LEU A 634 -12.31 18.73 18.82
CA LEU A 634 -12.38 17.26 18.87
C LEU A 634 -11.27 16.58 18.06
N ARG A 635 -10.85 17.17 16.93
CA ARG A 635 -9.71 16.68 16.13
C ARG A 635 -8.39 16.89 16.87
N PHE A 636 -8.17 18.07 17.43
CA PHE A 636 -6.98 18.43 18.22
C PHE A 636 -6.81 17.52 19.45
N LEU A 637 -7.90 17.25 20.18
CA LEU A 637 -7.92 16.29 21.29
C LEU A 637 -7.59 14.87 20.82
N ALA A 638 -8.15 14.41 19.70
CA ALA A 638 -7.80 13.11 19.13
C ALA A 638 -6.33 13.03 18.69
N GLN A 639 -5.78 14.11 18.12
CA GLN A 639 -4.40 14.16 17.62
C GLN A 639 -3.36 14.12 18.75
N LEU A 640 -3.59 14.82 19.85
CA LEU A 640 -2.62 14.96 20.95
C LEU A 640 -2.87 14.01 22.11
N GLY A 641 -4.13 13.68 22.39
CA GLY A 641 -4.51 12.72 23.43
C GLY A 641 -4.20 11.27 23.06
N THR A 642 -4.28 10.89 21.77
CA THR A 642 -4.01 9.52 21.32
C THR A 642 -2.55 9.08 21.56
N PRO A 643 -1.51 9.87 21.22
CA PRO A 643 -0.13 9.57 21.60
C PRO A 643 0.04 9.35 23.10
N LEU A 644 -0.55 10.20 23.96
CA LEU A 644 -0.43 10.04 25.40
C LEU A 644 -1.16 8.78 25.89
N LEU A 645 -2.38 8.51 25.39
CA LEU A 645 -3.18 7.37 25.81
C LEU A 645 -2.60 6.02 25.38
N ILE A 646 -2.03 5.93 24.17
CA ILE A 646 -1.46 4.68 23.65
C ILE A 646 -0.05 4.43 24.17
N LEU A 647 0.72 5.48 24.50
CA LEU A 647 2.06 5.32 25.07
C LEU A 647 2.05 5.36 26.61
N ALA A 648 0.89 5.42 27.26
CA ALA A 648 0.78 5.33 28.71
C ALA A 648 1.12 3.92 29.23
N PRO A 649 1.62 3.78 30.47
CA PRO A 649 1.90 4.86 31.42
C PRO A 649 3.21 5.61 31.16
N TRP A 650 4.11 5.12 30.29
CA TRP A 650 5.39 5.77 29.97
C TRP A 650 5.23 7.23 29.49
N SER A 651 4.21 7.54 28.69
CA SER A 651 3.90 8.91 28.27
C SER A 651 3.64 9.89 29.41
N LEU A 652 3.28 9.38 30.60
CA LEU A 652 2.97 10.18 31.78
C LEU A 652 4.24 10.50 32.60
N THR A 653 5.30 9.69 32.51
CA THR A 653 6.60 10.00 33.16
C THR A 653 7.32 11.16 32.49
N LEU A 654 7.00 11.44 31.22
CA LEU A 654 7.50 12.60 30.47
C LEU A 654 6.90 13.94 30.96
N LEU A 655 5.81 13.93 31.72
CA LEU A 655 5.13 15.16 32.15
C LEU A 655 5.76 15.73 33.44
N PRO A 656 6.01 17.06 33.52
CA PRO A 656 5.74 18.08 32.51
C PRO A 656 6.89 18.35 31.52
N PHE A 657 8.13 17.91 31.80
CA PHE A 657 9.34 18.40 31.10
C PHE A 657 10.25 17.35 30.43
N GLY A 658 10.03 16.04 30.63
CA GLY A 658 10.81 14.95 30.01
C GLY A 658 10.63 14.82 28.49
N PHE A 659 9.89 15.72 27.86
CA PHE A 659 9.75 15.74 26.40
C PHE A 659 11.01 16.19 25.64
N PHE A 660 12.09 16.59 26.31
CA PHE A 660 13.34 16.96 25.63
C PHE A 660 14.28 15.77 25.35
N ASP A 661 13.96 14.60 25.90
CA ASP A 661 14.72 13.36 25.70
C ASP A 661 14.42 12.70 24.34
N GLN A 662 15.25 11.71 23.98
CA GLN A 662 15.12 10.90 22.77
C GLN A 662 15.59 9.46 23.04
N ALA A 663 15.12 8.49 22.26
CA ALA A 663 15.56 7.10 22.38
C ALA A 663 17.09 6.93 22.22
N GLY A 664 17.70 6.14 23.11
CA GLY A 664 19.15 5.96 23.23
C GLY A 664 19.78 6.75 24.39
N LEU A 665 21.11 6.64 24.52
CA LEU A 665 21.89 7.33 25.55
C LEU A 665 21.90 8.86 25.36
N ALA A 666 22.01 9.57 26.48
CA ALA A 666 22.26 11.01 26.57
C ALA A 666 23.72 11.38 26.17
N TYR A 667 24.12 11.00 24.96
CA TYR A 667 25.47 11.24 24.45
C TYR A 667 25.63 12.67 23.93
N GLY A 668 26.37 13.51 24.65
CA GLY A 668 26.87 14.83 24.23
C GLY A 668 25.82 15.93 24.02
N SER A 669 26.04 17.09 24.65
CA SER A 669 25.27 18.31 24.40
C SER A 669 25.60 18.93 23.03
N SER A 670 24.71 19.79 22.53
CA SER A 670 24.90 20.46 21.25
C SER A 670 25.94 21.58 21.31
N ALA A 671 27.02 21.45 20.52
CA ALA A 671 28.00 22.51 20.32
C ALA A 671 27.64 23.47 19.15
N ALA A 672 26.40 23.45 18.65
CA ALA A 672 26.01 24.27 17.51
C ALA A 672 26.09 25.78 17.83
N SER A 673 26.76 26.54 16.95
CA SER A 673 26.75 27.99 17.03
C SER A 673 25.41 28.57 16.55
N ALA A 674 25.15 29.85 16.83
CA ALA A 674 24.00 30.55 16.29
C ALA A 674 23.96 30.54 14.74
N LEU A 675 25.11 30.52 14.06
CA LEU A 675 25.20 30.41 12.61
C LEU A 675 24.88 29.00 12.10
N ASP A 676 25.23 27.96 12.88
CA ASP A 676 24.91 26.58 12.53
C ASP A 676 23.41 26.31 12.69
N LEU A 677 22.80 26.76 13.79
CA LEU A 677 21.36 26.67 14.01
C LEU A 677 20.57 27.43 12.93
N LEU A 678 20.99 28.64 12.55
CA LEU A 678 20.38 29.40 11.43
C LEU A 678 20.56 28.71 10.07
N GLY A 679 21.62 27.93 9.88
CA GLY A 679 21.84 27.09 8.71
C GLY A 679 21.24 25.68 8.82
N ALA A 680 20.33 25.45 9.78
CA ALA A 680 19.67 24.16 10.05
C ALA A 680 20.64 22.99 10.37
N SER A 681 21.78 23.29 11.00
CA SER A 681 22.73 22.30 11.52
C SER A 681 22.71 22.24 13.06
N PRO A 682 22.50 21.05 13.67
CA PRO A 682 22.52 20.87 15.12
C PRO A 682 23.92 20.61 15.70
N GLY A 683 24.98 20.71 14.89
CA GLY A 683 26.35 20.42 15.32
C GLY A 683 26.58 18.97 15.79
N GLY A 684 27.81 18.69 16.23
CA GLY A 684 28.25 17.35 16.65
C GLY A 684 28.70 16.44 15.48
N PRO A 685 28.99 15.15 15.76
CA PRO A 685 29.53 14.21 14.77
C PRO A 685 28.66 14.05 13.52
N GLY A 686 29.27 13.81 12.36
CA GLY A 686 28.59 13.64 11.07
C GLY A 686 27.84 14.87 10.53
N THR A 687 27.88 16.02 11.22
CA THR A 687 27.28 17.27 10.73
C THR A 687 28.24 18.10 9.88
N VAL A 688 27.70 19.10 9.20
CA VAL A 688 28.45 20.15 8.48
C VAL A 688 28.06 21.52 9.03
N SER A 689 28.91 22.53 8.87
CA SER A 689 28.55 23.89 9.30
C SER A 689 27.34 24.41 8.53
N GLY A 690 26.46 25.15 9.22
CA GLY A 690 25.22 25.69 8.67
C GLY A 690 25.41 26.58 7.44
N LEU A 691 26.60 27.15 7.25
CA LEU A 691 26.97 27.90 6.03
C LEU A 691 26.80 27.08 4.75
N MET A 692 26.93 25.74 4.79
CA MET A 692 26.74 24.87 3.62
C MET A 692 25.29 24.81 3.12
N LEU A 693 24.30 25.14 3.95
CA LEU A 693 22.89 25.21 3.56
C LEU A 693 22.31 26.64 3.52
N ILE A 694 23.15 27.67 3.67
CA ILE A 694 22.69 29.07 3.68
C ILE A 694 21.94 29.46 2.39
N GLY A 695 22.23 28.82 1.25
CA GLY A 695 21.48 28.99 0.01
C GLY A 695 20.00 28.59 0.12
N VAL A 696 19.67 27.57 0.91
CA VAL A 696 18.28 27.16 1.18
C VAL A 696 17.58 28.20 2.07
N VAL A 697 18.27 28.74 3.07
CA VAL A 697 17.76 29.83 3.94
C VAL A 697 17.49 31.09 3.10
N LEU A 698 18.42 31.47 2.22
CA LEU A 698 18.27 32.60 1.31
C LEU A 698 17.12 32.39 0.30
N ALA A 699 16.92 31.16 -0.19
CA ALA A 699 15.78 30.83 -1.04
C ALA A 699 14.43 30.90 -0.28
N ALA A 700 14.40 30.46 0.98
CA ALA A 700 13.23 30.59 1.85
C ALA A 700 12.89 32.04 2.20
N LEU A 701 13.91 32.90 2.37
CA LEU A 701 13.75 34.34 2.55
C LEU A 701 13.27 35.02 1.26
N ALA A 702 13.82 34.66 0.10
CA ALA A 702 13.36 35.14 -1.20
C ALA A 702 11.90 34.74 -1.49
N ALA A 703 11.43 33.60 -0.96
CA ALA A 703 10.04 33.17 -1.08
C ALA A 703 9.04 34.13 -0.41
N LEU A 704 9.42 34.86 0.65
CA LEU A 704 8.56 35.89 1.29
C LEU A 704 8.21 37.06 0.35
N LEU A 705 8.99 37.25 -0.73
CA LEU A 705 8.71 38.26 -1.75
C LEU A 705 7.65 37.79 -2.78
N ARG A 706 7.14 36.56 -2.69
CA ARG A 706 6.07 36.05 -3.57
C ARG A 706 4.71 36.61 -3.12
N SER A 707 3.91 37.08 -4.07
CA SER A 707 2.51 37.49 -3.86
C SER A 707 1.54 36.30 -3.90
N GLU A 708 1.82 35.31 -4.74
CA GLU A 708 1.08 34.05 -4.86
C GLU A 708 1.48 33.04 -3.77
N ARG A 709 0.58 32.08 -3.47
CA ARG A 709 0.79 30.98 -2.49
C ARG A 709 1.28 31.44 -1.09
N GLN A 710 1.14 32.73 -0.76
CA GLN A 710 1.62 33.35 0.48
C GLN A 710 1.21 32.59 1.73
N PHE A 711 -0.04 32.12 1.82
CA PHE A 711 -0.53 31.39 2.98
C PHE A 711 0.33 30.15 3.31
N GLY A 712 0.77 29.39 2.31
CA GLY A 712 1.65 28.23 2.49
C GLY A 712 3.06 28.63 2.92
N ILE A 713 3.57 29.74 2.37
CA ILE A 713 4.91 30.27 2.70
C ILE A 713 4.93 30.83 4.13
N TRP A 714 3.91 31.58 4.55
CA TRP A 714 3.75 32.04 5.93
C TRP A 714 3.57 30.87 6.91
N THR A 715 2.77 29.87 6.57
CA THR A 715 2.60 28.65 7.39
C THR A 715 3.93 27.93 7.58
N ALA A 716 4.72 27.76 6.50
CA ALA A 716 6.05 27.19 6.57
C ALA A 716 7.00 28.04 7.44
N TRP A 717 6.98 29.37 7.32
CA TRP A 717 7.78 30.26 8.17
C TRP A 717 7.39 30.24 9.66
N VAL A 718 6.10 30.06 9.99
CA VAL A 718 5.65 29.84 11.38
C VAL A 718 6.18 28.51 11.93
N VAL A 719 6.09 27.43 11.17
CA VAL A 719 6.67 26.12 11.57
C VAL A 719 8.19 26.22 11.72
N ALA A 720 8.87 26.96 10.83
CA ALA A 720 10.30 27.19 10.91
C ALA A 720 10.67 27.96 12.19
N LEU A 721 9.97 29.06 12.51
CA LEU A 721 10.23 29.84 13.73
C LEU A 721 10.04 29.00 15.00
N VAL A 722 8.96 28.21 15.07
CA VAL A 722 8.69 27.31 16.20
C VAL A 722 9.75 26.21 16.31
N GLY A 723 10.17 25.61 15.19
CA GLY A 723 11.28 24.64 15.16
C GLY A 723 12.61 25.26 15.62
N LEU A 724 12.93 26.48 15.19
CA LEU A 724 14.15 27.19 15.60
C LEU A 724 14.15 27.52 17.10
N VAL A 725 13.01 27.92 17.68
CA VAL A 725 12.89 28.14 19.14
C VAL A 725 13.15 26.84 19.90
N PHE A 726 12.60 25.70 19.47
CA PHE A 726 12.87 24.41 20.10
C PHE A 726 14.31 23.94 19.89
N ALA A 727 14.94 24.29 18.76
CA ALA A 727 16.35 24.02 18.52
C ALA A 727 17.24 24.80 19.50
N VAL A 728 16.96 26.09 19.72
CA VAL A 728 17.68 26.92 20.71
C VAL A 728 17.45 26.41 22.14
N LEU A 729 16.22 26.02 22.50
CA LEU A 729 15.91 25.48 23.84
C LEU A 729 16.60 24.14 24.11
N SER A 730 16.61 23.22 23.14
CA SER A 730 17.31 21.93 23.28
C SER A 730 18.83 22.05 23.21
N ASN A 731 19.38 23.06 22.53
CA ASN A 731 20.83 23.25 22.34
C ASN A 731 21.64 23.25 23.65
N GLY A 732 21.07 23.75 24.75
CA GLY A 732 21.76 23.88 26.04
C GLY A 732 21.71 22.65 26.94
N SER A 733 20.84 21.67 26.66
CA SER A 733 20.60 20.50 27.54
C SER A 733 20.70 19.17 26.82
N THR A 734 20.27 19.09 25.56
CA THR A 734 20.30 17.89 24.72
C THR A 734 20.89 18.21 23.35
N TRP A 735 20.54 17.43 22.31
CA TRP A 735 21.02 17.65 20.95
C TRP A 735 19.90 18.20 20.06
N ALA A 736 20.16 19.33 19.39
CA ALA A 736 19.14 20.09 18.65
C ALA A 736 18.62 19.43 17.35
N GLY A 737 19.01 18.18 17.05
CA GLY A 737 18.69 17.47 15.80
C GLY A 737 17.20 17.36 15.48
N PRO A 738 16.33 16.88 16.41
CA PRO A 738 14.91 16.77 16.16
C PRO A 738 14.23 18.09 15.75
N ALA A 739 14.59 19.18 16.41
CA ALA A 739 14.02 20.50 16.17
C ALA A 739 14.61 21.16 14.91
N THR A 740 15.91 20.96 14.63
CA THR A 740 16.53 21.41 13.38
C THR A 740 16.05 20.64 12.15
N LEU A 741 15.62 19.37 12.26
CA LEU A 741 14.88 18.69 11.18
C LEU A 741 13.55 19.37 10.85
N VAL A 742 12.78 19.78 11.88
CA VAL A 742 11.51 20.50 11.70
C VAL A 742 11.75 21.88 11.06
N TYR A 743 12.76 22.61 11.55
CA TYR A 743 13.20 23.89 10.97
C TYR A 743 13.65 23.74 9.51
N GLY A 744 14.53 22.77 9.22
CA GLY A 744 15.08 22.52 7.88
C GLY A 744 14.02 22.09 6.87
N LEU A 745 13.08 21.21 7.25
CA LEU A 745 11.95 20.84 6.39
C LEU A 745 11.05 22.05 6.10
N ALA A 746 10.80 22.90 7.09
CA ALA A 746 9.94 24.06 6.96
C ALA A 746 10.57 25.16 6.07
N LEU A 747 11.87 25.46 6.25
CA LEU A 747 12.62 26.33 5.35
C LEU A 747 12.64 25.78 3.92
N LEU A 748 12.89 24.48 3.75
CA LEU A 748 12.91 23.83 2.44
C LEU A 748 11.54 23.90 1.77
N ALA A 749 10.44 23.68 2.51
CA ALA A 749 9.09 23.85 2.01
C ALA A 749 8.82 25.30 1.56
N ALA A 750 9.26 26.31 2.32
CA ALA A 750 9.15 27.71 1.92
C ALA A 750 9.97 28.03 0.66
N ALA A 751 11.23 27.59 0.59
CA ALA A 751 12.11 27.78 -0.58
C ALA A 751 11.53 27.13 -1.84
N VAL A 752 11.02 25.91 -1.72
CA VAL A 752 10.38 25.15 -2.80
C VAL A 752 9.08 25.81 -3.26
N LEU A 753 8.22 26.26 -2.33
CA LEU A 753 7.01 27.04 -2.65
C LEU A 753 7.33 28.42 -3.26
N GLY A 754 8.50 29.00 -2.99
CA GLY A 754 9.00 30.20 -3.66
C GLY A 754 9.48 29.94 -5.10
N ALA A 755 10.19 28.82 -5.30
CA ALA A 755 10.80 28.41 -6.56
C ALA A 755 9.81 27.82 -7.58
N ASP A 756 8.65 27.29 -7.15
CA ASP A 756 7.67 26.72 -8.06
C ASP A 756 7.16 27.78 -9.07
N GLY A 757 7.12 27.44 -10.36
CA GLY A 757 6.83 28.39 -11.44
C GLY A 757 7.85 29.54 -11.63
N ALA A 758 9.05 29.51 -11.05
CA ALA A 758 10.03 30.60 -11.20
C ALA A 758 10.55 30.78 -12.64
N ARG A 759 10.68 29.70 -13.42
CA ARG A 759 11.23 29.75 -14.80
C ARG A 759 10.38 30.61 -15.74
N ALA A 760 9.05 30.51 -15.66
CA ALA A 760 8.14 31.33 -16.46
C ALA A 760 8.25 32.81 -16.06
N ARG A 761 8.12 33.11 -14.77
CA ARG A 761 8.21 34.48 -14.21
C ARG A 761 9.53 35.19 -14.51
N VAL A 762 10.65 34.47 -14.69
CA VAL A 762 11.94 35.05 -15.10
C VAL A 762 11.98 35.35 -16.60
N ALA A 763 11.31 34.55 -17.45
CA ALA A 763 11.18 34.82 -18.88
C ALA A 763 10.21 35.99 -19.18
N GLU A 764 9.22 36.20 -18.33
CA GLU A 764 8.26 37.32 -18.41
C GLU A 764 8.84 38.69 -18.00
N GLN A 765 10.02 38.73 -17.37
CA GLN A 765 10.62 39.95 -16.80
C GLN A 765 11.85 40.41 -17.58
N SER A 766 11.94 41.72 -17.83
CA SER A 766 13.11 42.35 -18.43
C SER A 766 14.36 42.18 -17.55
N PHE A 767 15.51 42.03 -18.20
CA PHE A 767 16.78 41.73 -17.52
C PHE A 767 17.17 42.85 -16.56
N GLY A 768 17.52 42.50 -15.32
CA GLY A 768 17.87 43.44 -14.26
C GLY A 768 18.44 42.75 -13.02
N TRP A 769 18.94 43.54 -12.07
CA TRP A 769 19.78 43.08 -10.95
C TRP A 769 19.20 41.92 -10.11
N ARG A 770 17.87 41.77 -10.07
CA ARG A 770 17.19 40.67 -9.38
C ARG A 770 17.48 39.30 -9.99
N GLN A 771 17.72 39.22 -11.31
CA GLN A 771 17.97 37.96 -12.01
C GLN A 771 19.35 37.35 -11.65
N PRO A 772 20.49 38.10 -11.67
CA PRO A 772 21.75 37.62 -11.12
C PRO A 772 21.68 37.19 -9.66
N VAL A 773 20.96 37.93 -8.79
CA VAL A 773 20.81 37.56 -7.37
C VAL A 773 19.99 36.28 -7.22
N ALA A 774 18.89 36.14 -7.95
CA ALA A 774 18.10 34.90 -7.95
C ALA A 774 18.89 33.70 -8.49
N ALA A 775 19.71 33.89 -9.53
CA ALA A 775 20.59 32.85 -10.06
C ALA A 775 21.68 32.44 -9.04
N LEU A 776 22.28 33.38 -8.32
CA LEU A 776 23.26 33.11 -7.28
C LEU A 776 22.64 32.35 -6.09
N ILE A 777 21.44 32.75 -5.64
CA ILE A 777 20.70 32.04 -4.59
C ILE A 777 20.34 30.62 -5.05
N ALA A 778 19.84 30.45 -6.27
CA ALA A 778 19.52 29.14 -6.83
C ALA A 778 20.77 28.24 -6.97
N PHE A 779 21.90 28.81 -7.40
CA PHE A 779 23.18 28.09 -7.47
C PHE A 779 23.66 27.67 -6.08
N ALA A 780 23.63 28.56 -5.08
CA ALA A 780 24.01 28.23 -3.71
C ALA A 780 23.10 27.15 -3.09
N ALA A 781 21.78 27.24 -3.33
CA ALA A 781 20.81 26.24 -2.88
C ALA A 781 21.00 24.87 -3.56
N ALA A 782 21.44 24.84 -4.82
CA ALA A 782 21.74 23.59 -5.54
C ALA A 782 23.10 23.00 -5.15
N ALA A 783 24.15 23.82 -5.08
CA ALA A 783 25.52 23.38 -4.87
C ALA A 783 25.78 22.87 -3.45
N GLY A 784 25.27 23.56 -2.42
CA GLY A 784 25.48 23.20 -1.01
C GLY A 784 25.12 21.75 -0.69
N PRO A 785 23.87 21.31 -0.92
CA PRO A 785 23.44 19.93 -0.68
C PRO A 785 24.21 18.88 -1.49
N LEU A 786 24.62 19.19 -2.72
CA LEU A 786 25.44 18.29 -3.55
C LEU A 786 26.87 18.15 -3.01
N LEU A 787 27.46 19.23 -2.51
CA LEU A 787 28.77 19.21 -1.84
C LEU A 787 28.70 18.45 -0.50
N VAL A 788 27.60 18.56 0.25
CA VAL A 788 27.37 17.76 1.47
C VAL A 788 27.25 16.27 1.12
N ALA A 789 26.45 15.90 0.13
CA ALA A 789 26.30 14.51 -0.31
C ALA A 789 27.62 13.90 -0.80
N ALA A 790 28.36 14.62 -1.65
CA ALA A 790 29.68 14.18 -2.13
C ALA A 790 30.72 14.10 -1.00
N GLY A 791 30.76 15.09 -0.11
CA GLY A 791 31.65 15.13 1.05
C GLY A 791 31.32 14.11 2.14
N TRP A 792 30.10 13.57 2.17
CA TRP A 792 29.71 12.44 3.00
C TRP A 792 30.07 11.10 2.35
N MET A 793 29.81 10.94 1.04
CA MET A 793 30.21 9.73 0.29
C MET A 793 31.73 9.51 0.27
N LEU A 794 32.53 10.59 0.18
CA LEU A 794 33.99 10.53 0.14
C LEU A 794 34.61 10.22 1.50
N ARG A 795 34.14 10.87 2.57
CA ARG A 795 34.64 10.62 3.94
C ARG A 795 34.15 9.27 4.45
N GLY A 796 32.83 9.10 4.47
CA GLY A 796 32.15 7.99 5.11
C GLY A 796 31.12 8.49 6.12
N ALA A 797 30.55 7.56 6.87
CA ALA A 797 29.61 7.84 7.97
C ALA A 797 30.32 8.26 9.29
N ASP A 798 31.51 8.87 9.18
CA ASP A 798 32.44 9.19 10.27
C ASP A 798 31.74 9.76 11.53
N GLY A 799 31.80 9.00 12.63
CA GLY A 799 31.18 9.33 13.89
C GLY A 799 31.47 8.29 14.98
N PRO A 800 30.91 8.45 16.19
CA PRO A 800 31.06 7.51 17.29
C PRO A 800 30.20 6.23 17.14
N LEU A 801 29.38 6.10 16.10
CA LEU A 801 28.70 4.85 15.76
C LEU A 801 29.65 3.94 14.96
N GLU A 802 29.86 2.71 15.43
CA GLU A 802 30.72 1.72 14.79
C GLU A 802 30.09 0.30 14.77
N ARG A 803 30.77 -0.64 14.11
CA ARG A 803 30.54 -2.09 14.26
C ARG A 803 31.53 -2.64 15.28
N SER A 804 31.04 -3.06 16.43
CA SER A 804 31.87 -3.60 17.52
C SER A 804 31.27 -4.87 18.12
N ASP A 805 32.02 -5.50 19.03
CA ASP A 805 31.54 -6.64 19.80
C ASP A 805 30.42 -6.16 20.76
N PRO A 806 29.22 -6.78 20.76
CA PRO A 806 28.18 -6.45 21.73
C PRO A 806 28.55 -6.74 23.20
N VAL A 807 29.66 -7.44 23.46
CA VAL A 807 30.18 -7.68 24.81
C VAL A 807 31.08 -6.52 25.25
N GLN A 808 30.60 -5.71 26.19
CA GLN A 808 31.25 -4.51 26.72
C GLN A 808 32.22 -4.79 27.89
N VAL A 809 32.07 -5.93 28.56
CA VAL A 809 32.97 -6.41 29.62
C VAL A 809 33.88 -7.53 29.10
N PRO A 810 35.04 -7.81 29.71
CA PRO A 810 35.88 -8.94 29.28
C PRO A 810 35.09 -10.27 29.26
N ALA A 811 35.27 -11.11 28.25
CA ALA A 811 34.39 -12.26 28.00
C ALA A 811 34.24 -13.22 29.21
N PHE A 812 35.29 -13.40 30.02
CA PHE A 812 35.21 -14.22 31.24
C PHE A 812 34.33 -13.60 32.35
N VAL A 813 34.22 -12.27 32.40
CA VAL A 813 33.32 -11.54 33.31
C VAL A 813 31.86 -11.70 32.84
N ALA A 814 31.63 -11.65 31.53
CA ALA A 814 30.31 -11.89 30.95
C ALA A 814 29.81 -13.31 31.23
N GLU A 815 30.69 -14.31 31.08
CA GLU A 815 30.37 -15.73 31.35
C GLU A 815 30.18 -16.00 32.85
N ASP A 816 31.03 -15.46 33.72
CA ASP A 816 30.88 -15.61 35.17
C ASP A 816 29.59 -14.95 35.71
N SER A 817 29.17 -13.83 35.12
CA SER A 817 27.87 -13.19 35.39
C SER A 817 26.66 -14.02 34.92
N ASN A 818 26.86 -14.93 33.96
CA ASN A 818 25.83 -15.88 33.50
C ASN A 818 25.72 -17.16 34.35
N ASN A 819 26.72 -17.43 35.19
CA ASN A 819 26.73 -18.57 36.11
C ASN A 819 25.60 -18.46 37.17
N ARG A 820 25.36 -19.57 37.89
CA ARG A 820 24.30 -19.72 38.91
C ARG A 820 24.25 -18.62 39.98
N ASP A 821 25.40 -17.99 40.25
CA ASP A 821 25.54 -16.99 41.30
C ASP A 821 25.11 -15.59 40.81
N ARG A 822 24.99 -15.37 39.49
CA ARG A 822 24.44 -14.15 38.86
C ARG A 822 25.06 -12.85 39.36
N ALA A 823 26.38 -12.87 39.52
CA ALA A 823 27.20 -11.72 39.91
C ALA A 823 27.07 -10.55 38.93
N ARG A 824 27.21 -9.32 39.43
CA ARG A 824 27.13 -8.07 38.66
C ARG A 824 28.51 -7.43 38.49
N THR A 825 28.64 -6.60 37.46
CA THR A 825 29.81 -5.74 37.23
C THR A 825 29.41 -4.28 37.41
N LEU A 826 30.14 -3.57 38.27
CA LEU A 826 30.03 -2.12 38.40
C LEU A 826 30.99 -1.49 37.38
N VAL A 827 30.44 -0.86 36.35
CA VAL A 827 31.21 -0.06 35.40
C VAL A 827 31.28 1.37 35.93
N LEU A 828 32.48 1.93 36.02
CA LEU A 828 32.76 3.31 36.44
C LEU A 828 33.26 4.11 35.24
N ASP A 829 32.70 5.28 35.01
CA ASP A 829 33.14 6.23 33.98
C ASP A 829 33.29 7.63 34.59
N SER A 830 34.28 8.41 34.15
CA SER A 830 34.63 9.65 34.83
C SER A 830 35.53 10.55 33.99
N ASP A 831 35.03 11.74 33.65
CA ASP A 831 35.82 12.82 33.04
C ASP A 831 36.65 13.60 34.09
N SER A 832 36.32 13.49 35.38
CA SER A 832 36.97 14.25 36.45
C SER A 832 36.80 13.60 37.82
N THR A 833 37.78 13.77 38.73
CA THR A 833 37.70 13.25 40.10
C THR A 833 36.57 13.85 40.95
N ALA A 834 35.85 14.85 40.44
CA ALA A 834 34.67 15.44 41.07
C ALA A 834 33.33 14.87 40.55
N HIS A 835 33.33 14.17 39.41
CA HIS A 835 32.12 13.60 38.79
C HIS A 835 32.39 12.17 38.28
N VAL A 836 31.65 11.22 38.83
CA VAL A 836 31.75 9.79 38.48
C VAL A 836 30.37 9.33 38.03
N GLY A 837 30.26 8.97 36.76
CA GLY A 837 29.14 8.15 36.28
C GLY A 837 29.39 6.69 36.63
N TYR A 838 28.32 5.93 36.84
CA TYR A 838 28.44 4.48 36.99
C TYR A 838 27.24 3.77 36.36
N MET A 839 27.44 2.49 36.06
CA MET A 839 26.39 1.61 35.56
C MET A 839 26.54 0.22 36.17
N LEU A 840 25.45 -0.34 36.68
CA LEU A 840 25.43 -1.68 37.29
C LEU A 840 24.95 -2.70 36.25
N VAL A 841 25.88 -3.49 35.72
CA VAL A 841 25.70 -4.32 34.52
C VAL A 841 25.61 -5.81 34.87
N ARG A 842 24.80 -6.57 34.12
CA ARG A 842 24.72 -8.04 34.15
C ARG A 842 25.13 -8.62 32.80
N GLY A 843 25.67 -9.84 32.79
CA GLY A 843 26.07 -10.56 31.58
C GLY A 843 27.08 -9.78 30.74
N SER A 844 26.80 -9.67 29.44
CA SER A 844 27.73 -9.13 28.43
C SER A 844 28.01 -7.64 28.50
N GLY A 845 27.12 -6.83 29.07
CA GLY A 845 27.06 -5.39 28.78
C GLY A 845 25.63 -4.87 28.79
N ALA A 846 25.48 -3.55 28.87
CA ALA A 846 24.19 -2.87 28.74
C ALA A 846 23.70 -2.91 27.29
N ARG A 847 22.39 -3.10 27.13
CA ARG A 847 21.69 -3.27 25.85
C ARG A 847 20.67 -2.17 25.60
N LEU A 848 20.21 -2.06 24.37
CA LEU A 848 19.16 -1.12 23.96
C LEU A 848 17.93 -1.17 24.90
N GLY A 849 17.58 -0.03 25.51
CA GLY A 849 16.53 0.12 26.52
C GLY A 849 17.01 0.14 27.97
N ASP A 850 18.21 -0.36 28.29
CA ASP A 850 18.71 -0.44 29.67
C ASP A 850 19.01 0.96 30.25
N ALA A 851 19.43 1.91 29.41
CA ALA A 851 19.72 3.29 29.83
C ALA A 851 18.45 4.02 30.28
N GLU A 852 17.38 3.93 29.50
CA GLU A 852 16.11 4.57 29.78
C GLU A 852 15.39 3.94 30.99
N LEU A 853 15.51 2.63 31.17
CA LEU A 853 15.03 1.93 32.36
C LEU A 853 15.80 2.34 33.62
N THR A 854 17.13 2.39 33.56
CA THR A 854 17.97 2.85 34.68
C THR A 854 17.64 4.30 35.07
N ALA A 855 17.39 5.17 34.09
CA ALA A 855 16.99 6.56 34.33
C ALA A 855 15.58 6.68 34.91
N ALA A 856 14.66 5.79 34.55
CA ALA A 856 13.29 5.78 35.06
C ALA A 856 13.18 5.24 36.50
N ASP A 857 13.96 4.22 36.87
CA ASP A 857 14.00 3.66 38.22
C ASP A 857 14.59 4.64 39.26
N GLY A 858 15.44 5.58 38.81
CA GLY A 858 15.93 6.72 39.60
C GLY A 858 17.22 6.47 40.40
N GLU A 859 17.70 7.51 41.08
CA GLU A 859 18.97 7.49 41.83
C GLU A 859 18.92 6.55 43.05
N ASN A 860 19.72 5.49 43.02
CA ASN A 860 19.88 4.60 44.17
C ASN A 860 20.84 5.22 45.19
N SER A 861 20.31 6.14 46.00
CA SER A 861 21.04 6.93 47.02
C SER A 861 21.84 6.15 48.08
N ARG A 862 21.82 4.81 48.03
CA ARG A 862 22.72 3.91 48.77
C ARG A 862 23.91 3.51 47.90
N LEU A 863 23.65 3.02 46.69
CA LEU A 863 24.69 2.68 45.71
C LEU A 863 25.51 3.92 45.33
N ASP A 864 24.88 5.09 45.17
CA ASP A 864 25.58 6.36 44.92
C ASP A 864 26.60 6.66 46.04
N LYS A 865 26.22 6.41 47.31
CA LYS A 865 27.11 6.58 48.46
C LYS A 865 28.20 5.52 48.52
N VAL A 866 27.96 4.29 48.07
CA VAL A 866 28.98 3.25 47.95
C VAL A 866 29.99 3.64 46.86
N VAL A 867 29.53 4.04 45.68
CA VAL A 867 30.39 4.48 44.56
C VAL A 867 31.19 5.74 44.92
N ALA A 868 30.55 6.74 45.54
CA ALA A 868 31.22 7.97 45.96
C ALA A 868 32.30 7.70 47.01
N ASN A 869 31.99 6.90 48.05
CA ASN A 869 33.00 6.53 49.05
C ASN A 869 34.10 5.61 48.49
N LEU A 870 33.78 4.77 47.51
CA LEU A 870 34.75 3.91 46.83
C LEU A 870 35.77 4.75 46.04
N VAL A 871 35.32 5.70 45.23
CA VAL A 871 36.23 6.56 44.43
C VAL A 871 36.93 7.63 45.29
N ALA A 872 36.33 8.05 46.40
CA ALA A 872 36.99 8.91 47.39
C ALA A 872 37.96 8.18 48.33
N GLY A 873 37.97 6.83 48.34
CA GLY A 873 38.78 6.01 49.26
C GLY A 873 38.32 6.09 50.72
N SER A 874 37.07 6.47 50.97
CA SER A 874 36.54 6.85 52.29
C SER A 874 35.56 5.82 52.87
N GLY A 875 36.05 4.61 53.18
CA GLY A 875 35.32 3.67 54.04
C GLY A 875 36.04 2.34 54.25
N ALA A 876 35.82 1.71 55.41
CA ALA A 876 36.50 0.48 55.79
C ALA A 876 35.97 -0.78 55.07
N ASP A 877 34.65 -0.86 54.87
CA ASP A 877 33.96 -2.10 54.49
C ASP A 877 33.35 -2.05 53.07
N GLN A 878 34.01 -1.40 52.10
CA GLN A 878 33.41 -1.21 50.77
C GLN A 878 33.16 -2.52 50.01
N SER A 879 33.99 -3.54 50.22
CA SER A 879 33.81 -4.89 49.64
C SER A 879 32.48 -5.52 50.06
N ASP A 880 32.11 -5.46 51.35
CA ASP A 880 30.83 -5.96 51.85
C ASP A 880 29.64 -5.14 51.33
N GLN A 881 29.78 -3.81 51.20
CA GLN A 881 28.71 -2.99 50.60
C GLN A 881 28.50 -3.30 49.11
N LEU A 882 29.59 -3.49 48.34
CA LEU A 882 29.52 -3.97 46.95
C LEU A 882 28.88 -5.36 46.86
N GLY A 883 29.24 -6.26 47.79
CA GLY A 883 28.67 -7.60 47.90
C GLY A 883 27.16 -7.62 48.15
N LYS A 884 26.60 -6.64 48.86
CA LYS A 884 25.13 -6.47 49.04
C LYS A 884 24.40 -6.18 47.73
N PHE A 885 25.05 -5.52 46.78
CA PHE A 885 24.55 -5.31 45.41
C PHE A 885 24.95 -6.45 44.45
N ALA A 886 25.49 -7.56 44.96
CA ALA A 886 26.04 -8.68 44.20
C ALA A 886 27.16 -8.29 43.21
N VAL A 887 27.86 -7.17 43.45
CA VAL A 887 28.98 -6.73 42.61
C VAL A 887 30.21 -7.59 42.90
N ARG A 888 30.71 -8.29 41.88
CA ARG A 888 31.94 -9.09 41.94
C ARG A 888 33.12 -8.43 41.25
N TYR A 889 32.84 -7.55 40.30
CA TYR A 889 33.84 -6.88 39.47
C TYR A 889 33.59 -5.38 39.41
N VAL A 890 34.66 -4.59 39.42
CA VAL A 890 34.66 -3.15 39.17
C VAL A 890 35.49 -2.90 37.93
N LEU A 891 34.88 -2.36 36.87
CA LEU A 891 35.52 -2.04 35.60
C LEU A 891 35.57 -0.51 35.46
N VAL A 892 36.77 0.07 35.44
CA VAL A 892 36.96 1.49 35.13
C VAL A 892 37.13 1.64 33.62
N HIS A 893 36.30 2.49 33.01
CA HIS A 893 36.31 2.74 31.58
C HIS A 893 37.50 3.60 31.13
N LYS A 894 37.82 3.49 29.83
CA LYS A 894 38.93 4.19 29.18
C LYS A 894 38.67 5.71 29.13
N GLY A 895 39.33 6.44 30.01
CA GLY A 895 39.27 7.90 30.12
C GLY A 895 39.50 8.40 31.54
N ALA A 896 39.15 7.58 32.53
CA ALA A 896 39.16 7.94 33.94
C ALA A 896 40.51 8.47 34.45
N PRO A 897 40.51 9.48 35.35
CA PRO A 897 41.71 9.99 36.00
C PRO A 897 42.51 8.89 36.73
N ARG A 898 43.85 8.97 36.64
CA ARG A 898 44.76 8.00 37.27
C ARG A 898 44.66 7.99 38.80
N GLU A 899 44.03 8.98 39.40
CA GLU A 899 43.63 9.03 40.82
C GLU A 899 42.66 7.88 41.14
N VAL A 900 41.62 7.68 40.33
CA VAL A 900 40.56 6.68 40.58
C VAL A 900 41.17 5.27 40.66
N ALA A 901 42.01 4.91 39.68
CA ALA A 901 42.71 3.63 39.67
C ALA A 901 43.60 3.44 40.91
N ARG A 902 44.34 4.48 41.33
CA ARG A 902 45.19 4.43 42.54
C ARG A 902 44.40 4.28 43.83
N VAL A 903 43.17 4.81 43.90
CA VAL A 903 42.28 4.61 45.05
C VAL A 903 41.77 3.18 45.10
N LEU A 904 41.34 2.62 43.96
CA LEU A 904 40.90 1.22 43.88
C LEU A 904 42.04 0.24 44.21
N ASP A 905 43.25 0.50 43.70
CA ASP A 905 44.48 -0.28 44.02
C ASP A 905 44.89 -0.19 45.50
N ALA A 906 44.39 0.79 46.25
CA ALA A 906 44.63 0.97 47.69
C ALA A 906 43.43 0.57 48.58
N THR A 907 42.31 0.15 47.98
CA THR A 907 41.07 -0.18 48.70
C THR A 907 41.11 -1.62 49.24
N PRO A 908 40.94 -1.85 50.56
CA PRO A 908 40.91 -3.19 51.12
C PRO A 908 39.79 -4.06 50.51
N GLY A 909 40.15 -5.29 50.12
CA GLY A 909 39.22 -6.26 49.53
C GLY A 909 38.92 -6.04 48.04
N LEU A 910 39.72 -5.23 47.34
CA LEU A 910 39.78 -5.20 45.88
C LEU A 910 41.13 -5.70 45.37
N THR A 911 41.12 -6.71 44.49
CA THR A 911 42.30 -7.20 43.78
C THR A 911 42.20 -6.85 42.29
N ARG A 912 43.18 -6.08 41.79
CA ARG A 912 43.30 -5.76 40.36
C ARG A 912 43.59 -7.04 39.55
N LEU A 913 42.78 -7.33 38.54
CA LEU A 913 42.91 -8.50 37.67
C LEU A 913 43.64 -8.20 36.34
N SER A 914 43.29 -7.09 35.68
CA SER A 914 43.80 -6.79 34.34
C SER A 914 43.69 -5.31 33.99
N GLU A 915 44.54 -4.85 33.07
CA GLU A 915 44.40 -3.58 32.36
C GLU A 915 44.57 -3.87 30.86
N GLN A 916 43.59 -3.48 30.04
CA GLN A 916 43.56 -3.73 28.60
C GLN A 916 42.94 -2.54 27.87
N ASN A 917 43.58 -2.08 26.78
CA ASN A 917 43.13 -0.98 25.92
C ASN A 917 42.84 0.38 26.63
N GLY A 918 43.31 0.53 27.88
CA GLY A 918 43.08 1.71 28.73
C GLY A 918 41.91 1.57 29.70
N SER A 919 41.21 0.45 29.71
CA SER A 919 40.24 0.08 30.76
C SER A 919 40.89 -0.88 31.76
N ALA A 920 40.56 -0.75 33.05
CA ALA A 920 41.14 -1.54 34.13
C ALA A 920 40.05 -2.25 34.95
N LEU A 921 40.34 -3.49 35.39
CA LEU A 921 39.40 -4.38 36.06
C LEU A 921 39.92 -4.82 37.43
N TRP A 922 39.09 -4.64 38.45
CA TRP A 922 39.27 -5.17 39.80
C TRP A 922 38.20 -6.22 40.11
N ARG A 923 38.53 -7.16 40.98
CA ARG A 923 37.61 -8.14 41.58
C ARG A 923 37.43 -7.80 43.06
N VAL A 924 36.21 -7.99 43.56
CA VAL A 924 35.91 -7.99 44.99
C VAL A 924 36.36 -9.32 45.59
N ASP A 925 37.15 -9.27 46.66
CA ASP A 925 37.72 -10.43 47.34
C ASP A 925 36.74 -11.07 48.34
N GLN A 926 35.50 -11.24 47.88
CA GLN A 926 34.38 -11.87 48.59
C GLN A 926 33.58 -12.69 47.58
N ASP A 927 33.08 -13.86 47.99
CA ASP A 927 32.12 -14.61 47.18
C ASP A 927 30.73 -13.98 47.30
N VAL A 928 30.15 -13.61 46.16
CA VAL A 928 28.90 -12.84 46.05
C VAL A 928 27.94 -13.52 45.10
N ALA A 929 26.65 -13.46 45.40
CA ALA A 929 25.60 -13.95 44.54
C ALA A 929 24.36 -13.04 44.59
N ARG A 930 23.54 -13.09 43.54
CA ARG A 930 22.22 -12.44 43.48
C ARG A 930 21.32 -12.85 44.64
N ALA A 931 21.37 -14.11 45.07
CA ALA A 931 20.57 -14.63 46.17
C ALA A 931 21.47 -15.20 47.27
N THR A 932 21.22 -14.79 48.52
CA THR A 932 22.00 -15.22 49.69
C THR A 932 21.11 -15.45 50.90
N ILE A 933 21.28 -16.57 51.61
CA ILE A 933 20.66 -16.77 52.93
C ILE A 933 21.56 -16.13 54.00
N VAL A 934 20.98 -15.25 54.81
CA VAL A 934 21.64 -14.55 55.91
C VAL A 934 21.05 -15.02 57.24
N SER A 935 21.90 -15.34 58.22
CA SER A 935 21.47 -15.84 59.53
C SER A 935 22.32 -15.23 60.65
N GLY A 936 21.80 -14.18 61.29
CA GLY A 936 22.46 -13.49 62.39
C GLY A 936 23.87 -12.99 62.02
N SER A 937 24.86 -13.32 62.86
CA SER A 937 26.28 -12.99 62.68
C SER A 937 27.08 -14.03 61.88
N GLY A 938 26.41 -14.97 61.19
CA GLY A 938 27.07 -15.94 60.31
C GLY A 938 27.39 -15.39 58.92
N ALA A 939 28.37 -15.99 58.24
CA ALA A 939 28.66 -15.67 56.85
C ALA A 939 27.47 -16.02 55.92
N PRO A 940 27.18 -15.22 54.88
CA PRO A 940 26.07 -15.51 53.96
C PRO A 940 26.27 -16.83 53.20
N THR A 941 25.21 -17.62 53.08
CA THR A 941 25.21 -18.82 52.22
C THR A 941 24.67 -18.46 50.84
N LEU A 942 25.45 -18.72 49.77
CA LEU A 942 25.02 -18.44 48.40
C LEU A 942 23.87 -19.36 47.96
N VAL A 943 22.96 -18.84 47.13
CA VAL A 943 21.84 -19.57 46.55
C VAL A 943 21.86 -19.40 45.03
N ALA A 944 21.82 -20.52 44.29
CA ALA A 944 21.75 -20.52 42.84
C ALA A 944 20.46 -19.86 42.34
N ALA A 945 20.57 -18.91 41.41
CA ALA A 945 19.48 -18.06 40.93
C ALA A 945 19.45 -17.93 39.38
N GLY A 946 18.26 -17.71 38.83
CA GLY A 946 18.08 -17.25 37.46
C GLY A 946 18.23 -15.72 37.35
N PRO A 947 17.99 -15.13 36.16
CA PRO A 947 18.01 -13.67 35.98
C PRO A 947 16.95 -12.92 36.80
N VAL A 948 15.76 -13.52 36.93
CA VAL A 948 14.59 -13.02 37.69
C VAL A 948 14.08 -14.10 38.64
N GLU A 949 13.71 -15.27 38.11
CA GLU A 949 13.21 -16.40 38.90
C GLU A 949 14.33 -17.16 39.65
N ILE A 950 13.94 -18.00 40.61
CA ILE A 950 14.81 -18.93 41.35
C ILE A 950 14.07 -20.25 41.53
N HIS A 951 14.64 -21.34 41.03
CA HIS A 951 14.12 -22.71 41.22
C HIS A 951 15.27 -23.61 41.69
N THR A 952 15.35 -23.88 42.99
CA THR A 952 16.52 -24.55 43.59
C THR A 952 16.17 -25.30 44.86
N THR A 953 17.12 -26.04 45.44
CA THR A 953 16.95 -26.70 46.75
C THR A 953 17.87 -26.04 47.77
N ILE A 954 17.32 -25.58 48.90
CA ILE A 954 18.09 -24.95 49.97
C ILE A 954 18.29 -25.92 51.16
N PRO A 955 19.45 -25.89 51.83
CA PRO A 955 19.71 -26.74 52.99
C PRO A 955 18.88 -26.33 54.21
N ALA A 956 18.83 -27.18 55.23
CA ALA A 956 18.38 -26.80 56.56
C ALA A 956 19.37 -25.82 57.22
N GLY A 957 18.92 -25.08 58.23
CA GLY A 957 19.73 -24.07 58.92
C GLY A 957 19.11 -23.61 60.24
N ALA A 958 19.64 -22.52 60.81
CA ALA A 958 19.09 -21.91 62.02
C ALA A 958 17.73 -21.25 61.76
N ASP A 959 16.84 -21.24 62.76
CA ASP A 959 15.59 -20.46 62.70
C ASP A 959 15.86 -18.95 62.65
N GLY A 960 14.94 -18.21 62.02
CA GLY A 960 15.08 -16.77 61.84
C GLY A 960 16.11 -16.35 60.78
N ARG A 961 16.49 -17.28 59.88
CA ARG A 961 17.30 -16.98 58.69
C ARG A 961 16.43 -16.35 57.59
N THR A 962 17.02 -15.49 56.77
CA THR A 962 16.30 -14.73 55.74
C THR A 962 16.98 -14.91 54.38
N LEU A 963 16.21 -15.21 53.34
CA LEU A 963 16.66 -15.09 51.96
C LEU A 963 16.72 -13.62 51.61
N ARG A 964 17.88 -13.11 51.18
CA ARG A 964 18.04 -11.80 50.56
C ARG A 964 18.29 -11.98 49.07
N LEU A 965 17.55 -11.23 48.25
CA LEU A 965 17.85 -11.00 46.84
C LEU A 965 18.54 -9.65 46.70
N ALA A 966 19.57 -9.53 45.88
CA ALA A 966 20.23 -8.27 45.58
C ALA A 966 19.39 -7.37 44.63
N ASP A 967 18.09 -7.60 44.53
CA ASP A 967 17.15 -6.86 43.69
C ASP A 967 16.25 -5.97 44.56
N THR A 968 15.73 -4.87 44.01
CA THR A 968 14.87 -3.92 44.75
C THR A 968 13.58 -4.57 45.26
N ALA A 969 13.15 -4.22 46.48
CA ALA A 969 11.91 -4.73 47.05
C ALA A 969 10.66 -4.21 46.32
N ALA A 970 9.73 -5.12 45.99
CA ALA A 970 8.49 -4.83 45.27
C ALA A 970 7.39 -5.85 45.59
N GLU A 971 6.11 -5.45 45.46
CA GLU A 971 4.97 -6.26 45.90
C GLU A 971 4.70 -7.51 45.05
N GLY A 972 5.13 -7.53 43.78
CA GLY A 972 4.96 -8.69 42.87
C GLY A 972 5.91 -9.86 43.12
N TRP A 973 6.89 -9.72 44.03
CA TRP A 973 7.80 -10.81 44.39
C TRP A 973 7.14 -11.83 45.30
N THR A 974 6.94 -13.06 44.80
CA THR A 974 6.42 -14.19 45.58
C THR A 974 7.47 -15.28 45.76
N ALA A 975 7.39 -16.01 46.88
CA ALA A 975 8.28 -17.13 47.16
C ALA A 975 7.57 -18.24 47.91
N THR A 976 7.91 -19.49 47.59
CA THR A 976 7.44 -20.68 48.29
C THR A 976 8.59 -21.61 48.64
N LEU A 977 8.41 -22.36 49.74
CA LEU A 977 9.27 -23.47 50.14
C LEU A 977 8.42 -24.74 50.23
N ASP A 978 8.72 -25.74 49.40
CA ASP A 978 7.92 -26.96 49.21
C ASP A 978 6.42 -26.65 48.98
N GLY A 979 6.14 -25.60 48.20
CA GLY A 979 4.78 -25.13 47.88
C GLY A 979 4.07 -24.34 49.00
N ARG A 980 4.74 -24.04 50.13
CA ARG A 980 4.21 -23.18 51.19
C ARG A 980 4.70 -21.74 51.01
N PRO A 981 3.82 -20.71 51.02
CA PRO A 981 4.23 -19.32 50.84
C PRO A 981 5.12 -18.82 51.99
N LEU A 982 6.08 -17.95 51.66
CA LEU A 982 7.00 -17.32 52.60
C LEU A 982 6.64 -15.84 52.84
N THR A 983 6.91 -15.34 54.05
CA THR A 983 6.68 -13.92 54.39
C THR A 983 7.70 -13.04 53.69
N ALA A 984 7.25 -12.15 52.80
CA ALA A 984 8.08 -11.13 52.16
C ALA A 984 8.52 -10.05 53.17
N ARG A 985 9.77 -9.59 53.08
CA ARG A 985 10.35 -8.59 53.99
C ARG A 985 11.52 -7.86 53.32
N THR A 986 11.54 -6.52 53.41
CA THR A 986 12.67 -5.72 52.92
C THR A 986 13.91 -5.94 53.79
N VAL A 987 15.00 -6.42 53.16
CA VAL A 987 16.31 -6.64 53.79
C VAL A 987 17.25 -5.46 53.48
N ASP A 988 18.18 -5.17 54.39
CA ASP A 988 19.11 -4.03 54.33
C ASP A 988 18.43 -2.64 54.14
N GLY A 989 17.10 -2.58 54.19
CA GLY A 989 16.26 -1.42 53.92
C GLY A 989 16.20 -0.98 52.43
N TRP A 990 16.39 -1.91 51.49
CA TRP A 990 16.12 -1.69 50.05
C TRP A 990 15.88 -2.99 49.26
N ALA A 991 16.55 -4.08 49.67
CA ALA A 991 16.58 -5.35 48.96
C ALA A 991 15.32 -6.19 49.24
N GLN A 992 14.85 -6.93 48.24
CA GLN A 992 13.80 -7.93 48.43
C GLN A 992 14.32 -9.08 49.30
N GLY A 993 13.46 -9.64 50.15
CA GLY A 993 13.79 -10.85 50.89
C GLY A 993 12.58 -11.57 51.45
N PHE A 994 12.82 -12.76 51.99
CA PHE A 994 11.80 -13.67 52.50
C PHE A 994 12.29 -14.39 53.77
N GLU A 995 11.43 -14.48 54.77
CA GLU A 995 11.73 -15.19 56.02
C GLU A 995 11.68 -16.71 55.78
N LEU A 996 12.73 -17.43 56.18
CA LEU A 996 12.88 -18.87 55.94
C LEU A 996 12.84 -19.66 57.26
N PRO A 997 12.14 -20.81 57.31
CA PRO A 997 12.19 -21.72 58.46
C PRO A 997 13.55 -22.44 58.55
N ALA A 998 13.84 -23.05 59.72
CA ALA A 998 15.00 -23.93 59.88
C ALA A 998 15.04 -25.12 58.91
N SER A 999 13.87 -25.61 58.43
CA SER A 999 13.80 -26.69 57.44
C SER A 999 14.37 -26.29 56.08
N GLY A 1000 15.17 -27.17 55.47
CA GLY A 1000 15.49 -27.10 54.05
C GLY A 1000 14.32 -27.61 53.19
N GLY A 1001 14.40 -27.39 51.88
CA GLY A 1001 13.33 -27.72 50.93
C GLY A 1001 13.58 -27.17 49.54
N ARG A 1002 12.65 -27.42 48.62
CA ARG A 1002 12.65 -26.79 47.28
C ARG A 1002 12.15 -25.34 47.40
N LEU A 1003 13.01 -24.39 47.07
CA LEU A 1003 12.73 -22.97 47.01
C LEU A 1003 12.35 -22.59 45.58
N ASP A 1004 11.14 -22.07 45.39
CA ASP A 1004 10.68 -21.46 44.15
C ASP A 1004 10.34 -19.97 44.42
N VAL A 1005 11.04 -19.04 43.75
CA VAL A 1005 10.82 -17.58 43.83
C VAL A 1005 10.54 -17.05 42.43
N VAL A 1006 9.45 -16.30 42.29
CA VAL A 1006 8.93 -15.79 41.01
C VAL A 1006 8.56 -14.32 41.19
N TYR A 1007 8.50 -13.57 40.09
CA TYR A 1007 7.83 -12.27 40.07
C TYR A 1007 6.51 -12.45 39.30
N ASP A 1008 5.38 -12.28 39.99
CA ASP A 1008 4.06 -12.43 39.39
C ASP A 1008 3.64 -11.11 38.71
N ASP A 1009 3.46 -11.13 37.39
CA ASP A 1009 2.97 -9.98 36.62
C ASP A 1009 1.59 -9.51 37.15
N PRO A 1010 1.43 -8.23 37.53
CA PRO A 1010 0.12 -7.72 37.95
C PRO A 1010 -0.92 -7.89 36.84
N ILE A 1011 -2.11 -8.41 37.18
CA ILE A 1011 -3.23 -8.59 36.24
C ILE A 1011 -3.58 -7.25 35.56
N THR A 1012 -3.40 -6.13 36.26
CA THR A 1012 -3.55 -4.76 35.74
C THR A 1012 -2.57 -4.42 34.63
N HIS A 1013 -1.29 -4.83 34.74
CA HIS A 1013 -0.28 -4.66 33.70
C HIS A 1013 -0.62 -5.48 32.46
N THR A 1014 -0.91 -6.77 32.65
CA THR A 1014 -1.31 -7.67 31.55
C THR A 1014 -2.57 -7.15 30.83
N ALA A 1015 -3.60 -6.75 31.58
CA ALA A 1015 -4.82 -6.17 31.02
C ALA A 1015 -4.59 -4.83 30.32
N TRP A 1016 -3.66 -4.00 30.82
CA TRP A 1016 -3.28 -2.75 30.18
C TRP A 1016 -2.57 -3.00 28.85
N LEU A 1017 -1.62 -3.95 28.77
CA LEU A 1017 -0.96 -4.33 27.51
C LEU A 1017 -1.98 -4.81 26.45
N TRP A 1018 -2.97 -5.62 26.84
CA TRP A 1018 -4.07 -6.02 25.94
C TRP A 1018 -4.93 -4.83 25.47
N ALA A 1019 -5.22 -3.87 26.36
CA ALA A 1019 -5.95 -2.65 25.99
C ALA A 1019 -5.13 -1.76 25.05
N GLN A 1020 -3.83 -1.58 25.34
CA GLN A 1020 -2.86 -0.79 24.57
C GLN A 1020 -2.70 -1.35 23.16
N GLY A 1021 -2.48 -2.66 23.02
CA GLY A 1021 -2.43 -3.35 21.73
C GLY A 1021 -3.75 -3.21 20.95
N SER A 1022 -4.89 -3.32 21.64
CA SER A 1022 -6.21 -3.12 21.03
C SER A 1022 -6.40 -1.68 20.50
N LEU A 1023 -6.01 -0.67 21.27
CA LEU A 1023 -6.05 0.74 20.84
C LEU A 1023 -5.11 0.99 19.66
N ALA A 1024 -3.91 0.40 19.66
CA ALA A 1024 -2.96 0.53 18.55
C ALA A 1024 -3.54 -0.06 17.25
N VAL A 1025 -4.16 -1.24 17.31
CA VAL A 1025 -4.86 -1.85 16.15
C VAL A 1025 -6.01 -0.97 15.67
N VAL A 1026 -6.84 -0.43 16.59
CA VAL A 1026 -7.94 0.49 16.24
C VAL A 1026 -7.40 1.76 15.58
N LEU A 1027 -6.32 2.35 16.07
CA LEU A 1027 -5.70 3.54 15.47
C LEU A 1027 -5.16 3.27 14.07
N VAL A 1028 -4.47 2.14 13.87
CA VAL A 1028 -3.97 1.72 12.54
C VAL A 1028 -5.14 1.56 11.56
N VAL A 1029 -6.21 0.87 11.96
CA VAL A 1029 -7.42 0.76 11.13
C VAL A 1029 -8.00 2.15 10.84
N LEU A 1030 -8.21 3.01 11.84
CA LEU A 1030 -8.77 4.35 11.65
C LEU A 1030 -7.94 5.23 10.68
N ALA A 1031 -6.61 5.18 10.76
CA ALA A 1031 -5.68 5.90 9.90
C ALA A 1031 -5.70 5.43 8.43
N LEU A 1032 -5.84 4.13 8.19
CA LEU A 1032 -5.78 3.53 6.85
C LEU A 1032 -6.93 4.00 5.95
N PRO A 1033 -6.73 4.06 4.61
CA PRO A 1033 -7.81 4.32 3.66
C PRO A 1033 -8.87 3.23 3.76
N GLY A 1034 -10.11 3.64 4.00
CA GLY A 1034 -11.25 2.75 3.84
C GLY A 1034 -11.47 2.50 2.35
N ARG A 1035 -11.69 1.23 1.99
CA ARG A 1035 -12.02 0.83 0.64
C ARG A 1035 -13.37 1.44 0.28
N ARG A 1036 -13.42 2.30 -0.74
CA ARG A 1036 -14.70 2.83 -1.21
C ARG A 1036 -15.56 1.69 -1.73
N ARG A 1037 -16.83 1.69 -1.32
CA ARG A 1037 -17.84 0.77 -1.85
C ARG A 1037 -18.47 1.40 -3.09
N ASP A 1038 -17.66 1.59 -4.12
CA ASP A 1038 -18.15 1.96 -5.45
C ASP A 1038 -18.89 0.74 -6.00
N ILE A 1039 -20.23 0.76 -5.92
CA ILE A 1039 -21.09 -0.33 -6.42
C ILE A 1039 -21.44 -0.06 -7.89
N ASP A 1040 -21.84 1.18 -8.19
CA ASP A 1040 -22.19 1.67 -9.52
C ASP A 1040 -20.97 2.30 -10.22
N ASP A 1041 -19.93 1.50 -10.49
CA ASP A 1041 -18.74 1.98 -11.20
C ASP A 1041 -18.90 2.14 -12.71
N ASP A 1042 -20.07 1.76 -13.24
CA ASP A 1042 -20.55 1.88 -14.63
C ASP A 1042 -21.36 3.14 -14.93
N LEU A 1043 -21.61 3.98 -13.91
CA LEU A 1043 -22.11 5.34 -14.14
C LEU A 1043 -20.98 6.20 -14.74
N PRO A 1044 -21.28 7.05 -15.75
CA PRO A 1044 -20.31 8.04 -16.23
C PRO A 1044 -19.90 8.94 -15.07
N GLU A 1045 -18.61 9.30 -14.99
CA GLU A 1045 -18.18 10.32 -14.04
C GLU A 1045 -18.83 11.65 -14.41
N GLU A 1046 -19.35 12.39 -13.43
CA GLU A 1046 -19.83 13.76 -13.66
C GLU A 1046 -18.74 14.54 -14.39
N GLU A 1047 -19.08 15.10 -15.56
CA GLU A 1047 -18.16 15.96 -16.31
C GLU A 1047 -17.85 17.20 -15.47
N ARG A 1048 -16.73 17.12 -14.73
CA ARG A 1048 -16.12 18.25 -14.05
C ARG A 1048 -15.69 19.23 -15.13
N ALA A 1049 -16.60 20.16 -15.46
CA ALA A 1049 -16.45 21.17 -16.49
C ALA A 1049 -15.00 21.68 -16.52
N ILE A 1050 -14.24 21.20 -17.51
CA ILE A 1050 -12.82 21.50 -17.61
C ILE A 1050 -12.77 22.97 -18.02
N PRO A 1051 -12.30 23.90 -17.15
CA PRO A 1051 -12.30 25.30 -17.51
C PRO A 1051 -11.39 25.46 -18.72
N ALA A 1052 -11.94 25.97 -19.82
CA ALA A 1052 -11.28 26.01 -21.11
C ALA A 1052 -9.88 26.61 -20.97
N GLN A 1053 -8.85 25.86 -21.39
CA GLN A 1053 -7.47 26.31 -21.25
C GLN A 1053 -7.27 27.59 -22.06
N ALA A 1054 -7.00 28.69 -21.35
CA ALA A 1054 -6.80 29.99 -21.98
C ALA A 1054 -5.59 29.91 -22.93
N THR A 1055 -5.84 30.09 -24.22
CA THR A 1055 -4.82 30.11 -25.26
C THR A 1055 -3.76 31.18 -24.98
N GLU A 1056 -2.49 30.77 -25.00
CA GLU A 1056 -1.38 31.68 -24.75
C GLU A 1056 -1.35 32.78 -25.83
N GLY A 1057 -1.25 34.04 -25.39
CA GLY A 1057 -1.28 35.22 -26.25
C GLY A 1057 -2.57 36.05 -26.18
N GLU A 1058 -3.70 35.53 -25.69
CA GLU A 1058 -4.93 36.34 -25.60
C GLU A 1058 -4.84 37.46 -24.56
N GLY A 1059 -4.66 38.69 -25.06
CA GLY A 1059 -4.61 39.92 -24.28
C GLY A 1059 -5.95 40.27 -23.62
N ARG A 1060 -5.89 41.10 -22.56
CA ARG A 1060 -7.02 41.40 -21.64
C ARG A 1060 -8.32 41.87 -22.31
N ARG A 1061 -8.27 42.41 -23.53
CA ARG A 1061 -9.47 42.84 -24.29
C ARG A 1061 -10.24 41.66 -24.89
N ALA A 1062 -9.54 40.66 -25.44
CA ALA A 1062 -10.16 39.46 -26.00
C ALA A 1062 -10.93 38.67 -24.92
N ARG A 1063 -10.32 38.51 -23.75
CA ARG A 1063 -10.96 37.82 -22.60
C ARG A 1063 -12.23 38.52 -22.11
N ARG A 1064 -12.32 39.85 -22.18
CA ARG A 1064 -13.58 40.57 -21.87
C ARG A 1064 -14.63 40.38 -22.95
N LEU A 1065 -14.25 40.38 -24.22
CA LEU A 1065 -15.20 40.20 -25.33
C LEU A 1065 -15.77 38.78 -25.35
N ARG A 1066 -14.94 37.74 -25.11
CA ARG A 1066 -15.46 36.37 -24.95
C ARG A 1066 -16.34 36.24 -23.71
N ALA A 1067 -15.94 36.79 -22.55
CA ALA A 1067 -16.77 36.78 -21.34
C ALA A 1067 -18.06 37.64 -21.44
N GLN A 1068 -18.17 38.54 -22.42
CA GLN A 1068 -19.43 39.21 -22.75
C GLN A 1068 -20.29 38.32 -23.67
N ALA A 1069 -19.70 37.71 -24.71
CA ALA A 1069 -20.43 36.76 -25.57
C ALA A 1069 -20.97 35.55 -24.80
N GLU A 1070 -20.16 34.95 -23.92
CA GLU A 1070 -20.58 33.86 -23.01
C GLU A 1070 -21.69 34.31 -22.03
N ALA A 1071 -21.73 35.59 -21.65
CA ALA A 1071 -22.79 36.15 -20.82
C ALA A 1071 -24.07 36.49 -21.62
N GLU A 1072 -23.94 36.79 -22.91
CA GLU A 1072 -25.06 37.01 -23.84
C GLU A 1072 -25.68 35.65 -24.28
N GLU A 1073 -24.87 34.59 -24.45
CA GLU A 1073 -25.35 33.22 -24.73
C GLU A 1073 -25.96 32.51 -23.50
N THR A 1074 -25.76 33.01 -22.28
CA THR A 1074 -26.33 32.43 -21.04
C THR A 1074 -27.52 33.22 -20.48
N ALA A 1075 -28.03 34.20 -21.22
CA ALA A 1075 -29.30 34.85 -20.91
C ALA A 1075 -30.48 33.92 -21.30
N PRO A 1076 -31.37 33.53 -20.38
CA PRO A 1076 -32.51 32.67 -20.72
C PRO A 1076 -33.64 33.45 -21.39
N ASP A 1077 -34.18 32.92 -22.48
CA ASP A 1077 -35.49 33.31 -23.02
C ASP A 1077 -36.59 32.87 -22.05
N ASP A 1078 -37.32 33.82 -21.46
CA ASP A 1078 -38.26 33.57 -20.36
C ASP A 1078 -39.70 33.96 -20.74
N GLU A 1079 -40.39 33.08 -21.47
CA GLU A 1079 -41.85 33.09 -21.62
C GLU A 1079 -42.49 31.85 -20.96
N SER A 1080 -42.89 31.94 -19.68
CA SER A 1080 -44.25 31.58 -19.25
C SER A 1080 -44.52 31.87 -17.78
N LEU A 1081 -45.76 32.28 -17.46
CA LEU A 1081 -46.14 32.82 -16.16
C LEU A 1081 -46.51 31.74 -15.12
N SER A 1082 -46.12 31.98 -13.87
CA SER A 1082 -46.83 31.49 -12.68
C SER A 1082 -46.63 32.49 -11.53
N PRO A 1083 -47.70 32.88 -10.80
CA PRO A 1083 -47.63 33.98 -9.83
C PRO A 1083 -47.01 33.55 -8.49
N PRO A 1084 -46.10 34.35 -7.89
CA PRO A 1084 -45.62 34.12 -6.54
C PRO A 1084 -46.66 34.53 -5.48
N SER A 1085 -46.61 33.87 -4.33
CA SER A 1085 -47.47 34.16 -3.17
C SER A 1085 -47.04 35.42 -2.41
N GLU A 1086 -47.99 36.08 -1.75
CA GLU A 1086 -47.80 37.34 -1.03
C GLU A 1086 -46.91 37.20 0.23
N GLU A 1087 -45.93 38.10 0.38
CA GLU A 1087 -45.39 38.51 1.69
C GLU A 1087 -45.46 40.04 1.82
N THR A 1088 -45.62 40.54 3.06
CA THR A 1088 -46.10 41.90 3.32
C THR A 1088 -44.98 42.96 3.40
N PRO A 1089 -45.23 44.20 2.91
CA PRO A 1089 -44.21 45.25 2.84
C PRO A 1089 -43.99 46.01 4.15
N VAL A 1090 -42.76 46.50 4.33
CA VAL A 1090 -42.33 47.41 5.41
C VAL A 1090 -41.97 48.78 4.79
N PRO A 1091 -42.32 49.94 5.40
CA PRO A 1091 -42.63 51.15 4.63
C PRO A 1091 -41.45 52.05 4.21
N VAL A 1092 -41.80 52.95 3.29
CA VAL A 1092 -40.96 53.84 2.46
C VAL A 1092 -40.81 55.25 3.07
N PRO A 1093 -39.73 55.98 2.76
CA PRO A 1093 -39.85 57.38 2.30
C PRO A 1093 -38.99 57.62 1.05
N GLN A 1094 -39.56 57.72 -0.15
CA GLN A 1094 -40.28 58.87 -0.75
C GLN A 1094 -39.36 60.01 -1.20
N GLN A 1095 -39.19 60.15 -2.51
CA GLN A 1095 -39.53 61.40 -3.21
C GLN A 1095 -39.77 61.17 -4.73
N GLN A 1096 -40.91 61.69 -5.20
CA GLN A 1096 -41.29 61.98 -6.60
C GLN A 1096 -41.10 63.50 -6.82
N ALA A 1097 -41.18 64.11 -8.02
CA ALA A 1097 -41.02 63.73 -9.43
C ALA A 1097 -41.11 65.05 -10.26
N TYR A 1098 -41.10 65.00 -11.60
CA TYR A 1098 -41.14 66.14 -12.56
C TYR A 1098 -39.87 67.03 -12.57
N GLY A 1099 -39.48 67.69 -13.67
CA GLY A 1099 -39.99 67.63 -15.06
C GLY A 1099 -39.39 68.72 -15.98
N GLU A 1100 -39.79 68.69 -17.26
CA GLU A 1100 -39.59 69.71 -18.32
C GLU A 1100 -38.19 69.92 -18.96
N TRP A 1101 -38.24 70.67 -20.09
CA TRP A 1101 -37.18 71.17 -20.99
C TRP A 1101 -36.53 70.18 -21.98
N ASP A 1102 -36.58 70.39 -23.30
CA ASP A 1102 -37.44 71.31 -24.09
C ASP A 1102 -37.50 70.88 -25.58
N GLN A 1103 -38.39 71.45 -26.40
CA GLN A 1103 -38.53 71.13 -27.83
C GLN A 1103 -38.84 72.37 -28.71
N ALA A 1104 -38.00 72.66 -29.71
CA ALA A 1104 -38.23 73.73 -30.68
C ALA A 1104 -37.67 73.44 -32.09
N ASN A 1105 -38.43 73.87 -33.11
CA ASN A 1105 -38.20 73.62 -34.55
C ASN A 1105 -36.97 74.35 -35.15
N TYR A 1106 -36.48 73.87 -36.29
CA TYR A 1106 -36.49 74.63 -37.57
C TYR A 1106 -36.35 73.68 -38.79
N ALA A 1107 -36.53 74.16 -40.02
CA ALA A 1107 -36.87 73.33 -41.18
C ALA A 1107 -36.01 73.54 -42.46
N GLY A 1108 -35.83 72.45 -43.22
CA GLY A 1108 -35.80 72.40 -44.69
C GLY A 1108 -34.52 72.82 -45.46
N ALA A 1109 -34.00 71.92 -46.31
CA ALA A 1109 -33.37 72.21 -47.61
C ALA A 1109 -33.10 70.92 -48.42
N GLU A 1110 -33.62 70.88 -49.65
CA GLU A 1110 -33.93 69.74 -50.53
C GLU A 1110 -32.86 69.47 -51.65
N TYR A 1111 -33.06 68.43 -52.48
CA TYR A 1111 -32.40 68.09 -53.78
C TYR A 1111 -30.95 67.53 -53.76
N ASN A 1112 -30.48 66.66 -54.68
CA ASN A 1112 -30.98 65.91 -55.87
C ASN A 1112 -30.05 64.66 -56.07
N ALA A 1113 -30.24 63.60 -56.88
CA ALA A 1113 -31.32 62.89 -57.61
C ALA A 1113 -30.88 62.46 -59.04
N TYR A 1114 -31.45 61.35 -59.58
CA TYR A 1114 -31.16 60.68 -60.88
C TYR A 1114 -29.75 60.05 -61.01
N GLY A 1115 -29.53 58.85 -61.58
CA GLY A 1115 -30.37 57.77 -62.18
C GLY A 1115 -29.45 56.56 -62.55
N GLY A 1116 -29.87 55.41 -63.10
CA GLY A 1116 -31.18 54.90 -63.57
C GLY A 1116 -31.07 53.46 -64.16
N ASP A 1117 -32.18 52.91 -64.65
CA ASP A 1117 -32.42 51.78 -65.59
C ASP A 1117 -31.60 50.45 -65.57
N GLN A 1118 -32.25 49.41 -65.02
CA GLN A 1118 -32.71 48.16 -65.67
C GLN A 1118 -31.83 47.24 -66.58
N TYR A 1119 -31.99 45.92 -66.31
CA TYR A 1119 -31.94 44.72 -67.18
C TYR A 1119 -30.67 43.83 -67.39
N GLN A 1120 -30.94 42.53 -67.13
CA GLN A 1120 -30.54 41.29 -67.85
C GLN A 1120 -29.08 40.77 -67.94
N ALA A 1121 -29.02 39.46 -67.66
CA ALA A 1121 -27.92 38.52 -67.79
C ALA A 1121 -27.39 38.29 -69.23
N ALA A 1122 -26.11 37.87 -69.35
CA ALA A 1122 -25.72 36.57 -69.95
C ALA A 1122 -24.19 36.31 -70.01
N GLN A 1123 -23.81 35.05 -69.74
CA GLN A 1123 -22.75 34.22 -70.37
C GLN A 1123 -21.24 34.62 -70.43
N GLN A 1124 -20.45 33.62 -69.95
CA GLN A 1124 -19.22 33.04 -70.53
C GLN A 1124 -17.80 33.57 -70.20
N TYR A 1125 -16.88 32.59 -70.15
CA TYR A 1125 -15.44 32.67 -69.86
C TYR A 1125 -14.62 33.17 -71.07
N PRO A 1126 -13.35 33.57 -70.87
CA PRO A 1126 -12.25 32.60 -71.05
C PRO A 1126 -11.28 32.55 -69.84
N ALA A 1127 -10.38 31.56 -69.83
CA ALA A 1127 -9.38 31.36 -68.79
C ALA A 1127 -7.94 31.59 -69.31
N GLY A 1128 -7.00 31.89 -68.42
CA GLY A 1128 -5.57 31.79 -68.73
C GLY A 1128 -4.62 32.59 -67.82
N TYR A 1129 -3.68 31.86 -67.18
CA TYR A 1129 -2.37 32.31 -66.68
C TYR A 1129 -2.34 33.37 -65.55
N ASP A 1130 -1.32 33.44 -64.68
CA ASP A 1130 -0.02 32.74 -64.67
C ASP A 1130 0.40 32.35 -63.23
N GLN A 1131 1.24 31.33 -63.05
CA GLN A 1131 1.85 31.00 -61.75
C GLN A 1131 3.25 30.40 -61.92
N GLN A 1132 4.24 30.93 -61.18
CA GLN A 1132 5.64 30.51 -61.21
C GLN A 1132 6.28 30.63 -59.82
N ASN A 1133 7.40 29.97 -59.48
CA ASN A 1133 7.94 28.65 -59.85
C ASN A 1133 9.17 28.39 -58.94
N TYR A 1134 9.47 27.13 -58.59
CA TYR A 1134 10.76 26.54 -58.13
C TYR A 1134 10.39 25.22 -57.40
N ALA A 1135 10.37 24.03 -58.00
CA ALA A 1135 11.25 23.32 -58.95
C ALA A 1135 12.30 22.43 -58.25
N ASP A 1136 12.18 21.11 -58.49
CA ASP A 1136 12.97 20.01 -57.93
C ASP A 1136 13.47 19.10 -59.09
N PRO A 1137 14.74 18.62 -59.13
CA PRO A 1137 15.33 18.14 -60.40
C PRO A 1137 15.47 16.60 -60.52
N TYR A 1138 14.78 16.04 -61.52
CA TYR A 1138 15.00 14.73 -62.19
C TYR A 1138 14.76 13.44 -61.34
N GLN A 1139 13.76 12.60 -61.62
CA GLN A 1139 13.35 11.85 -62.84
C GLN A 1139 14.14 10.55 -63.14
N GLY A 1140 13.40 9.48 -63.45
CA GLY A 1140 13.84 8.46 -64.42
C GLY A 1140 13.50 7.00 -64.08
N GLY A 1141 12.44 6.45 -64.67
CA GLY A 1141 12.16 5.00 -64.64
C GLY A 1141 10.67 4.66 -64.83
N GLN A 1142 10.34 3.87 -65.86
CA GLN A 1142 8.95 3.46 -66.16
C GLN A 1142 8.62 2.05 -65.67
N TYR A 1143 7.40 1.97 -65.14
CA TYR A 1143 6.47 0.84 -65.03
C TYR A 1143 6.67 -0.36 -65.99
N ASP A 1144 6.71 -1.58 -65.45
CA ASP A 1144 6.23 -2.81 -66.12
C ASP A 1144 5.78 -3.85 -65.07
N PRO A 1145 4.49 -4.24 -65.01
CA PRO A 1145 3.95 -5.15 -63.99
C PRO A 1145 3.55 -6.55 -64.51
N TYR A 1146 4.16 -7.13 -65.55
CA TYR A 1146 3.96 -8.56 -65.89
C TYR A 1146 5.23 -9.29 -66.42
N ALA A 1147 6.08 -9.77 -65.50
CA ALA A 1147 7.21 -10.64 -65.82
C ALA A 1147 7.13 -11.98 -65.07
N TYR A 1148 6.93 -13.08 -65.81
CA TYR A 1148 6.87 -14.45 -65.26
C TYR A 1148 7.86 -15.35 -66.03
N GLY A 1149 8.89 -15.84 -65.34
CA GLY A 1149 9.97 -16.63 -65.94
C GLY A 1149 11.22 -16.61 -65.05
N GLY A 1150 12.05 -17.65 -65.11
CA GLY A 1150 13.21 -17.78 -64.21
C GLY A 1150 14.41 -18.49 -64.84
N GLN A 1151 15.23 -19.10 -63.97
CA GLN A 1151 16.50 -19.81 -64.21
C GLN A 1151 17.81 -18.99 -64.12
N ALA A 1152 18.53 -19.26 -63.02
CA ALA A 1152 19.85 -19.92 -63.02
C ALA A 1152 21.15 -19.14 -62.64
N GLN A 1153 22.03 -19.95 -62.03
CA GLN A 1153 23.49 -19.88 -61.92
C GLN A 1153 24.17 -19.11 -60.76
N GLN A 1154 25.32 -19.69 -60.36
CA GLN A 1154 26.17 -19.36 -59.21
C GLN A 1154 27.33 -18.44 -59.63
N PRO A 1155 28.17 -18.01 -58.67
CA PRO A 1155 29.54 -18.57 -58.67
C PRO A 1155 30.04 -19.00 -57.27
N SER A 1156 31.29 -19.49 -57.18
CA SER A 1156 31.88 -20.16 -56.01
C SER A 1156 33.42 -20.14 -55.97
N TYR A 1157 34.02 -20.38 -54.79
CA TYR A 1157 35.48 -20.53 -54.51
C TYR A 1157 36.32 -19.22 -54.56
N ASP A 1158 37.52 -19.10 -53.96
CA ASP A 1158 38.53 -20.13 -53.59
C ASP A 1158 39.41 -19.84 -52.32
N GLN A 1159 40.43 -20.67 -52.06
CA GLN A 1159 41.22 -20.84 -50.81
C GLN A 1159 42.74 -20.42 -50.90
N TYR A 1160 43.54 -20.70 -49.84
CA TYR A 1160 45.03 -20.60 -49.61
C TYR A 1160 45.55 -19.32 -48.89
N GLY A 1161 46.64 -19.30 -48.08
CA GLY A 1161 47.47 -20.37 -47.47
C GLY A 1161 48.85 -19.92 -46.89
N GLN A 1162 49.19 -20.34 -45.64
CA GLN A 1162 50.51 -20.48 -44.90
C GLN A 1162 51.83 -19.76 -45.32
N PRO A 1163 52.70 -19.30 -44.37
CA PRO A 1163 53.90 -20.11 -43.96
C PRO A 1163 54.44 -19.95 -42.49
N TYR A 1164 55.59 -20.62 -42.18
CA TYR A 1164 56.20 -21.03 -40.88
C TYR A 1164 57.30 -20.10 -40.24
N ASP A 1165 57.49 -20.17 -38.90
CA ASP A 1165 58.74 -20.61 -38.17
C ASP A 1165 58.55 -20.58 -36.61
N GLN A 1166 58.77 -21.66 -35.83
CA GLN A 1166 59.99 -22.18 -35.11
C GLN A 1166 60.37 -21.58 -33.72
N GLY A 1167 60.51 -22.44 -32.69
CA GLY A 1167 61.04 -22.13 -31.33
C GLY A 1167 60.75 -23.24 -30.27
N TYR A 1168 61.61 -23.41 -29.25
CA TYR A 1168 61.65 -24.53 -28.26
C TYR A 1168 61.87 -23.99 -26.80
N ASP A 1169 61.81 -24.71 -25.66
CA ASP A 1169 61.71 -26.17 -25.36
C ASP A 1169 61.12 -26.46 -23.93
N ALA A 1170 60.97 -27.76 -23.58
CA ALA A 1170 61.20 -28.50 -22.30
C ALA A 1170 60.98 -27.84 -20.88
N THR A 1171 60.63 -28.51 -19.75
CA THR A 1171 60.46 -29.95 -19.40
C THR A 1171 59.74 -30.20 -18.04
N TYR A 1172 59.19 -31.41 -17.86
CA TYR A 1172 59.06 -32.23 -16.62
C TYR A 1172 57.95 -32.00 -15.54
N ASP A 1173 57.65 -33.10 -14.82
CA ASP A 1173 56.62 -33.40 -13.79
C ASP A 1173 57.11 -34.69 -13.03
N PRO A 1174 56.38 -35.52 -12.23
CA PRO A 1174 55.09 -35.39 -11.53
C PRO A 1174 55.12 -35.74 -10.01
N ALA A 1175 54.05 -35.42 -9.27
CA ALA A 1175 53.69 -36.14 -8.03
C ALA A 1175 52.18 -36.05 -7.67
N GLN A 1176 51.47 -37.18 -7.81
CA GLN A 1176 50.12 -37.48 -7.29
C GLN A 1176 50.22 -38.06 -5.82
N PRO A 1177 49.15 -38.53 -5.10
CA PRO A 1177 47.82 -38.98 -5.56
C PRO A 1177 46.56 -38.76 -4.64
N GLN A 1178 45.39 -39.26 -5.10
CA GLN A 1178 44.25 -39.85 -4.32
C GLN A 1178 43.30 -38.96 -3.45
N GLN A 1179 42.00 -39.29 -3.23
CA GLN A 1179 41.00 -40.13 -3.94
C GLN A 1179 39.56 -39.94 -3.35
N HIS A 1180 38.50 -40.01 -4.19
CA HIS A 1180 37.06 -40.32 -3.88
C HIS A 1180 36.29 -39.49 -2.79
N GLY A 1181 34.95 -39.51 -2.70
CA GLY A 1181 33.89 -40.03 -3.60
C GLY A 1181 32.53 -40.23 -2.89
N GLY A 1182 31.44 -40.38 -3.66
CA GLY A 1182 30.09 -40.75 -3.18
C GLY A 1182 29.14 -39.60 -2.77
N GLU A 1183 27.81 -39.75 -2.74
CA GLU A 1183 26.96 -40.81 -3.34
C GLU A 1183 25.47 -40.36 -3.40
N HIS A 1184 24.64 -41.01 -4.23
CA HIS A 1184 23.17 -40.79 -4.27
C HIS A 1184 22.43 -41.87 -3.46
N PRO A 1185 21.38 -41.52 -2.69
CA PRO A 1185 20.50 -42.51 -2.05
C PRO A 1185 19.33 -42.91 -2.96
N ASP A 1186 18.93 -44.18 -2.89
CA ASP A 1186 17.72 -44.76 -3.49
C ASP A 1186 17.02 -45.68 -2.47
N GLY A 1187 15.74 -46.01 -2.70
CA GLY A 1187 15.22 -47.30 -2.27
C GLY A 1187 14.72 -47.54 -0.83
N SER A 1188 13.61 -46.89 -0.47
CA SER A 1188 12.42 -47.55 0.13
C SER A 1188 12.28 -47.84 1.66
N GLN A 1189 11.00 -47.98 2.06
CA GLN A 1189 10.43 -48.60 3.28
C GLN A 1189 10.69 -47.93 4.65
N GLN A 1190 9.84 -46.97 5.04
CA GLN A 1190 8.60 -47.25 5.79
C GLN A 1190 7.60 -46.08 5.70
#